data_AF-A0A6H1U179-F1
#
_entry.id   AF-A0A6H1U179-F1
#
_cell.length_a   1.000
_cell.length_b   1.000
_cell.length_c   1.000
_cell.angle_alpha   90.00
_cell.angle_beta   90.00
_cell.angle_gamma   90.00
#
_symmetry.space_group_name_H-M   'P 1'
#
loop_
_entity.id
_entity.type
_entity.pdbx_description
1 polymer ?
#
loop_
_entity_poly.entity_id
_entity_poly.type
_entity_poly.pdbx_seq_one_letter_code
_entity_poly.pdbx_strand_id
1 'polypeptide(L)'
;MPDLNDILGLAALRSHTKGDPRIKIAVLDGPVDLERACFQGANLTRFEPYWAEKVEIDPQHLQAFLDIESSGKSDEEKAKLMQEAIADESILTALHFHFHANHIISTICGQPNSPVEGIAPSATVINIPIAYSNEEFINPLNLSRAISTAIEQGANIIHCAACHPTQTGLAHEFIDKAIRQAQDNNILVIAPGGNDKGECWCIPAVLENVLTVGAMKDNGEPFKFSNFGGKYASQGILAPGENILGAQPGTNEAIRKKGTSCAAPVVTGTAALLMSLQLQRGAAPDAEAVRAALTNSAIACDPSEVEEAERCLLGKINIPGAYQLLMGEALQLVESDNIAEKTVTDSATTPMEADPAMASPETGTEAGEGVTTVSSSEIAEPVISSKVVASEKRERGKVSSAAIAASKAVETPATIHNNIVPSNVTPSQRSPLVYALGTLGYDFGTEARRDSFKQLMPPVTVGETEVPANPYDARQMVDYLENNLSEAKSLIWTLNIEMTPIYAIEPVGAFGAEIHEVIQYMLAGQLLPEDNEDYIERISLPGLMTDETVRLFSGQVVPVLKINSPRGMYGWKVNTLVESALQVVAGERETTDEAIVRRCLASFLNRVYYDLRNVGQIARDRALNFAATNAFQAVQTFSEAVAIGMELHSIDVEKSPFCRYGSECWDVKLKFFDPDNSLRAKRVFRFTIDVSDRTPVTLGEVRSWAVSE
;
A
#
# COMPACT_ATOMS: atom_id res chain seq x y z
N MET A 1 -15.34 17.35 -25.59
CA MET A 1 -15.05 16.90 -24.22
C MET A 1 -15.54 15.48 -24.14
N PRO A 2 -14.69 14.48 -23.93
CA PRO A 2 -15.17 13.15 -23.73
C PRO A 2 -15.81 13.12 -22.35
N ASP A 3 -17.07 12.71 -22.32
CA ASP A 3 -17.59 11.99 -21.18
C ASP A 3 -16.76 10.68 -21.05
N LEU A 4 -16.65 10.08 -19.87
CA LEU A 4 -16.03 8.75 -19.75
C LEU A 4 -16.69 7.74 -20.71
N ASN A 5 -17.94 7.98 -21.07
CA ASN A 5 -18.69 7.21 -22.06
C ASN A 5 -18.11 7.24 -23.48
N ASP A 6 -17.30 8.24 -23.83
CA ASP A 6 -16.67 8.35 -25.15
C ASP A 6 -15.41 7.47 -25.28
N ILE A 7 -14.97 6.85 -24.18
CA ILE A 7 -13.93 5.84 -24.19
C ILE A 7 -14.50 4.58 -24.85
N LEU A 8 -13.90 4.19 -25.99
CA LEU A 8 -14.34 3.05 -26.78
C LEU A 8 -14.55 1.81 -25.92
N GLY A 9 -15.79 1.31 -25.88
CA GLY A 9 -16.18 0.10 -25.16
C GLY A 9 -16.48 0.29 -23.67
N LEU A 10 -16.26 1.47 -23.07
CA LEU A 10 -16.50 1.65 -21.64
C LEU A 10 -18.00 1.56 -21.28
N ALA A 11 -18.88 2.20 -22.05
CA ALA A 11 -20.32 2.15 -21.83
C ALA A 11 -20.85 0.70 -21.93
N ALA A 12 -20.37 -0.05 -22.93
CA ALA A 12 -20.69 -1.46 -23.10
C ALA A 12 -20.17 -2.31 -21.93
N LEU A 13 -18.93 -2.11 -21.48
CA LEU A 13 -18.38 -2.80 -20.31
C LEU A 13 -19.20 -2.49 -19.05
N ARG A 14 -19.57 -1.22 -18.84
CA ARG A 14 -20.40 -0.77 -17.73
C ARG A 14 -21.82 -1.34 -17.75
N SER A 15 -22.32 -1.77 -18.90
CA SER A 15 -23.61 -2.47 -19.01
C SER A 15 -23.57 -3.89 -18.44
N HIS A 16 -22.38 -4.50 -18.40
CA HIS A 16 -22.18 -5.81 -17.78
C HIS A 16 -21.88 -5.71 -16.28
N THR A 17 -21.13 -4.70 -15.86
CA THR A 17 -20.80 -4.50 -14.44
C THR A 17 -20.45 -3.05 -14.13
N LYS A 18 -20.77 -2.59 -12.91
CA LYS A 18 -20.32 -1.30 -12.37
C LYS A 18 -19.21 -1.46 -11.31
N GLY A 19 -18.67 -2.67 -11.21
CA GLY A 19 -17.73 -3.10 -10.17
C GLY A 19 -18.35 -4.17 -9.27
N ASP A 20 -17.50 -4.88 -8.53
CA ASP A 20 -17.89 -5.85 -7.50
C ASP A 20 -17.17 -5.46 -6.19
N PRO A 21 -17.87 -5.40 -5.04
CA PRO A 21 -17.27 -4.98 -3.78
C PRO A 21 -16.15 -5.93 -3.30
N ARG A 22 -16.06 -7.15 -3.85
CA ARG A 22 -14.95 -8.06 -3.57
C ARG A 22 -13.65 -7.64 -4.27
N ILE A 23 -13.72 -6.80 -5.31
CA ILE A 23 -12.54 -6.18 -5.92
C ILE A 23 -12.14 -4.97 -5.09
N LYS A 24 -10.92 -5.02 -4.53
CA LYS A 24 -10.35 -3.96 -3.70
C LYS A 24 -9.25 -3.20 -4.46
N ILE A 25 -9.35 -1.88 -4.46
CA ILE A 25 -8.37 -0.97 -5.07
C ILE A 25 -7.72 -0.16 -3.94
N ALA A 26 -6.42 -0.32 -3.76
CA ALA A 26 -5.65 0.57 -2.89
C ALA A 26 -5.15 1.76 -3.71
N VAL A 27 -5.44 2.99 -3.27
CA VAL A 27 -5.00 4.23 -3.92
C VAL A 27 -3.94 4.89 -3.04
N LEU A 28 -2.68 4.85 -3.49
CA LEU A 28 -1.54 5.47 -2.85
C LEU A 28 -1.37 6.90 -3.39
N ASP A 29 -1.83 7.90 -2.64
CA ASP A 29 -1.87 9.31 -3.06
C ASP A 29 -1.84 10.25 -1.82
N GLY A 30 -2.30 11.49 -1.92
CA GLY A 30 -2.71 12.30 -0.79
C GLY A 30 -3.96 11.77 -0.07
N PRO A 31 -4.35 12.40 1.05
CA PRO A 31 -5.54 12.02 1.79
C PRO A 31 -6.80 12.54 1.08
N VAL A 32 -7.76 11.63 0.87
CA VAL A 32 -9.06 11.96 0.29
C VAL A 32 -9.97 12.67 1.30
N ASP A 33 -10.84 13.54 0.78
CA ASP A 33 -11.94 14.14 1.53
C ASP A 33 -13.17 13.23 1.37
N LEU A 34 -13.50 12.47 2.43
CA LEU A 34 -14.57 11.48 2.39
C LEU A 34 -15.98 12.10 2.38
N GLU A 35 -16.10 13.40 2.64
CA GLU A 35 -17.40 14.07 2.79
C GLU A 35 -18.03 14.48 1.45
N ARG A 36 -17.27 14.41 0.34
CA ARG A 36 -17.74 14.86 -0.97
C ARG A 36 -18.98 14.08 -1.42
N ALA A 37 -19.92 14.77 -2.07
CA ALA A 37 -21.16 14.19 -2.56
C ALA A 37 -20.94 12.98 -3.48
N CYS A 38 -19.86 12.98 -4.26
CA CYS A 38 -19.52 11.87 -5.16
C CYS A 38 -19.09 10.59 -4.44
N PHE A 39 -18.72 10.64 -3.16
CA PHE A 39 -18.35 9.46 -2.38
C PHE A 39 -19.49 8.92 -1.52
N GLN A 40 -20.64 9.60 -1.48
CA GLN A 40 -21.79 9.17 -0.69
C GLN A 40 -22.36 7.85 -1.22
N GLY A 41 -22.18 6.76 -0.46
CA GLY A 41 -22.55 5.41 -0.86
C GLY A 41 -21.42 4.58 -1.50
N ALA A 42 -20.25 5.19 -1.74
CA ALA A 42 -19.06 4.45 -2.16
C ALA A 42 -18.52 3.59 -1.01
N ASN A 43 -18.00 2.40 -1.31
CA ASN A 43 -17.23 1.62 -0.34
C ASN A 43 -15.78 2.13 -0.29
N LEU A 44 -15.62 3.37 0.18
CA LEU A 44 -14.34 4.08 0.26
C LEU A 44 -13.94 4.24 1.73
N THR A 45 -12.72 3.84 2.05
CA THR A 45 -12.11 4.06 3.38
C THR A 45 -10.76 4.75 3.23
N ARG A 46 -10.34 5.47 4.28
CA ARG A 46 -8.99 6.04 4.37
C ARG A 46 -8.21 5.33 5.48
N PHE A 47 -7.04 4.82 5.13
CA PHE A 47 -6.05 4.33 6.07
C PHE A 47 -5.27 5.52 6.62
N GLU A 48 -5.05 5.55 7.93
CA GLU A 48 -4.23 6.58 8.60
C GLU A 48 -2.83 5.99 8.85
N PRO A 49 -1.82 6.32 8.01
CA PRO A 49 -0.47 5.82 8.18
C PRO A 49 0.20 6.47 9.38
N TYR A 50 0.70 5.65 10.30
CA TYR A 50 1.41 6.15 11.49
C TYR A 50 2.74 6.86 11.14
N TRP A 51 3.28 6.62 9.93
CA TRP A 51 4.52 7.25 9.44
C TRP A 51 4.29 8.62 8.79
N ALA A 52 3.05 9.09 8.79
CA ALA A 52 2.66 10.36 8.21
C ALA A 52 2.66 11.46 9.27
N GLU A 53 3.27 12.61 8.94
CA GLU A 53 3.05 13.83 9.70
C GLU A 53 1.69 14.42 9.32
N LYS A 54 0.87 14.76 10.31
CA LYS A 54 -0.41 15.43 10.05
C LYS A 54 -0.18 16.92 9.86
N VAL A 55 -0.66 17.45 8.74
CA VAL A 55 -0.65 18.89 8.46
C VAL A 55 -2.07 19.42 8.58
N GLU A 56 -2.26 20.39 9.49
CA GLU A 56 -3.53 21.09 9.62
C GLU A 56 -3.64 22.16 8.53
N ILE A 57 -4.70 22.07 7.73
CA ILE A 57 -4.98 23.02 6.65
C ILE A 57 -6.02 24.02 7.14
N ASP A 58 -5.65 25.30 7.18
CA ASP A 58 -6.59 26.39 7.45
C ASP A 58 -7.65 26.45 6.33
N PRO A 59 -8.96 26.49 6.67
CA PRO A 59 -10.04 26.67 5.68
C PRO A 59 -9.83 27.86 4.72
N GLN A 60 -9.17 28.94 5.15
CA GLN A 60 -8.86 30.09 4.30
C GLN A 60 -7.83 29.75 3.22
N HIS A 61 -6.81 28.96 3.54
CA HIS A 61 -5.83 28.48 2.55
C HIS A 61 -6.49 27.54 1.54
N LEU A 62 -7.38 26.65 2.01
CA LEU A 62 -8.17 25.79 1.12
C LEU A 62 -9.04 26.63 0.18
N GLN A 63 -9.75 27.63 0.68
CA GLN A 63 -10.58 28.49 -0.16
C GLN A 63 -9.74 29.27 -1.19
N ALA A 64 -8.63 29.86 -0.78
CA ALA A 64 -7.72 30.56 -1.68
C ALA A 64 -7.19 29.64 -2.78
N PHE A 65 -6.82 28.40 -2.43
CA PHE A 65 -6.38 27.39 -3.38
C PHE A 65 -7.48 27.10 -4.42
N LEU A 66 -8.72 26.86 -3.99
CA LEU A 66 -9.86 26.57 -4.87
C LEU A 66 -10.21 27.77 -5.78
N ASP A 67 -10.18 28.99 -5.25
CA ASP A 67 -10.44 30.22 -6.02
C ASP A 67 -9.39 30.44 -7.12
N ILE A 68 -8.11 30.19 -6.80
CA ILE A 68 -7.02 30.30 -7.79
C ILE A 68 -7.12 29.17 -8.82
N GLU A 69 -7.42 27.96 -8.38
CA GLU A 69 -7.55 26.80 -9.27
C GLU A 69 -8.71 26.98 -10.27
N SER A 70 -9.82 27.58 -9.85
CA SER A 70 -10.98 27.88 -10.69
C SER A 70 -10.84 29.17 -11.54
N SER A 71 -9.76 29.94 -11.38
CA SER A 71 -9.62 31.29 -11.98
C SER A 71 -9.45 31.34 -13.50
N GLY A 72 -9.35 30.20 -14.19
CA GLY A 72 -9.13 30.14 -15.65
C GLY A 72 -7.75 30.59 -16.13
N LYS A 73 -6.82 30.92 -15.22
CA LYS A 73 -5.43 31.30 -15.51
C LYS A 73 -4.59 30.09 -15.95
N SER A 74 -3.42 30.37 -16.54
CA SER A 74 -2.46 29.32 -16.91
C SER A 74 -1.90 28.61 -15.67
N ASP A 75 -1.42 27.37 -15.84
CA ASP A 75 -0.86 26.57 -14.74
C ASP A 75 0.35 27.27 -14.07
N GLU A 76 1.18 27.96 -14.86
CA GLU A 76 2.32 28.75 -14.36
C GLU A 76 1.86 29.96 -13.52
N GLU A 77 0.84 30.69 -13.96
CA GLU A 77 0.28 31.82 -13.21
C GLU A 77 -0.41 31.37 -11.92
N LYS A 78 -1.14 30.25 -11.96
CA LYS A 78 -1.77 29.66 -10.78
C LYS A 78 -0.74 29.27 -9.74
N ALA A 79 0.34 28.60 -10.14
CA ALA A 79 1.41 28.21 -9.23
C ALA A 79 2.01 29.43 -8.50
N LYS A 80 2.27 30.52 -9.24
CA LYS A 80 2.78 31.76 -8.65
C LYS A 80 1.78 32.38 -7.65
N LEU A 81 0.50 32.47 -8.02
CA LEU A 81 -0.53 33.04 -7.14
C LEU A 81 -0.75 32.19 -5.88
N MET A 82 -0.67 30.86 -5.99
CA MET A 82 -0.76 29.96 -4.85
C MET A 82 0.41 30.14 -3.89
N GLN A 83 1.64 30.27 -4.40
CA GLN A 83 2.82 30.57 -3.57
C GLN A 83 2.71 31.93 -2.87
N GLU A 84 2.14 32.94 -3.54
CA GLU A 84 1.90 34.26 -2.93
C GLU A 84 0.80 34.22 -1.86
N ALA A 85 -0.27 33.44 -2.08
CA ALA A 85 -1.41 33.35 -1.17
C ALA A 85 -1.16 32.40 0.01
N ILE A 86 -0.33 31.38 -0.17
CA ILE A 86 -0.04 30.31 0.79
C ILE A 86 1.48 30.22 0.90
N ALA A 87 2.06 31.07 1.76
CA ALA A 87 3.50 31.20 1.92
C ALA A 87 4.17 29.96 2.56
N ASP A 88 3.41 29.15 3.29
CA ASP A 88 3.89 27.90 3.86
C ASP A 88 3.86 26.79 2.79
N GLU A 89 5.04 26.41 2.32
CA GLU A 89 5.22 25.40 1.28
C GLU A 89 4.72 24.01 1.71
N SER A 90 4.79 23.68 3.00
CA SER A 90 4.25 22.41 3.52
C SER A 90 2.73 22.35 3.40
N ILE A 91 2.05 23.47 3.70
CA ILE A 91 0.59 23.57 3.56
C ILE A 91 0.19 23.55 2.08
N LEU A 92 0.89 24.30 1.23
CA LEU A 92 0.60 24.33 -0.21
C LEU A 92 0.77 22.94 -0.84
N THR A 93 1.84 22.25 -0.47
CA THR A 93 2.13 20.87 -0.92
C THR A 93 1.04 19.90 -0.45
N ALA A 94 0.63 19.98 0.83
CA ALA A 94 -0.48 19.19 1.35
C ALA A 94 -1.78 19.43 0.56
N LEU A 95 -2.12 20.69 0.27
CA LEU A 95 -3.30 21.05 -0.51
C LEU A 95 -3.28 20.47 -1.93
N HIS A 96 -2.12 20.50 -2.61
CA HIS A 96 -1.96 19.84 -3.91
C HIS A 96 -2.23 18.33 -3.82
N PHE A 97 -1.76 17.65 -2.79
CA PHE A 97 -2.01 16.21 -2.61
C PHE A 97 -3.45 15.88 -2.25
N HIS A 98 -4.09 16.68 -1.39
CA HIS A 98 -5.53 16.54 -1.12
C HIS A 98 -6.33 16.71 -2.42
N PHE A 99 -6.02 17.73 -3.21
CA PHE A 99 -6.65 17.96 -4.51
C PHE A 99 -6.46 16.78 -5.45
N HIS A 100 -5.22 16.32 -5.61
CA HIS A 100 -4.84 15.24 -6.51
C HIS A 100 -5.57 13.94 -6.16
N ALA A 101 -5.56 13.54 -4.89
CA ALA A 101 -6.23 12.34 -4.41
C ALA A 101 -7.75 12.37 -4.62
N ASN A 102 -8.40 13.51 -4.34
CA ASN A 102 -9.84 13.66 -4.58
C ASN A 102 -10.20 13.50 -6.06
N HIS A 103 -9.40 14.08 -6.96
CA HIS A 103 -9.60 13.97 -8.40
C HIS A 103 -9.44 12.52 -8.89
N ILE A 104 -8.38 11.84 -8.47
CA ILE A 104 -8.08 10.46 -8.85
C ILE A 104 -9.12 9.48 -8.30
N ILE A 105 -9.42 9.56 -7.00
CA ILE A 105 -10.32 8.59 -6.35
C ILE A 105 -11.75 8.76 -6.86
N SER A 106 -12.21 9.99 -7.11
CA SER A 106 -13.54 10.22 -7.73
C SER A 106 -13.62 9.70 -9.16
N THR A 107 -12.53 9.79 -9.95
CA THR A 107 -12.47 9.16 -11.28
C THR A 107 -12.62 7.64 -11.21
N ILE A 108 -12.17 7.00 -10.12
CA ILE A 108 -12.30 5.56 -9.91
C ILE A 108 -13.69 5.19 -9.38
N CYS A 109 -14.12 5.76 -8.25
CA CYS A 109 -15.29 5.28 -7.50
C CYS A 109 -16.38 6.32 -7.20
N GLY A 110 -16.36 7.47 -7.89
CA GLY A 110 -17.43 8.46 -7.81
C GLY A 110 -18.80 7.83 -8.15
N GLN A 111 -19.80 8.05 -7.32
CA GLN A 111 -21.07 7.34 -7.42
C GLN A 111 -21.92 7.84 -8.60
N PRO A 112 -22.75 6.96 -9.20
CA PRO A 112 -23.68 7.35 -10.25
C PRO A 112 -24.64 8.45 -9.78
N ASN A 113 -25.06 9.33 -10.69
CA ASN A 113 -25.93 10.48 -10.40
C ASN A 113 -25.37 11.49 -9.37
N SER A 114 -24.07 11.44 -9.11
CA SER A 114 -23.36 12.45 -8.31
C SER A 114 -22.64 13.46 -9.22
N PRO A 115 -22.02 14.52 -8.68
CA PRO A 115 -21.24 15.47 -9.50
C PRO A 115 -20.11 14.84 -10.33
N VAL A 116 -19.63 13.66 -9.93
CA VAL A 116 -18.59 12.90 -10.64
C VAL A 116 -18.96 11.42 -10.64
N GLU A 117 -19.26 10.86 -11.81
CA GLU A 117 -19.43 9.40 -11.97
C GLU A 117 -18.09 8.75 -12.31
N GLY A 118 -17.58 7.92 -11.41
CA GLY A 118 -16.36 7.16 -11.58
C GLY A 118 -16.55 5.91 -12.46
N ILE A 119 -15.45 5.24 -12.74
CA ILE A 119 -15.43 4.06 -13.64
C ILE A 119 -15.94 2.78 -12.98
N ALA A 120 -15.51 2.53 -11.75
CA ALA A 120 -15.87 1.35 -10.97
C ALA A 120 -16.50 1.75 -9.63
N PRO A 121 -17.68 2.43 -9.64
CA PRO A 121 -18.32 2.94 -8.43
C PRO A 121 -18.69 1.85 -7.41
N SER A 122 -18.85 0.59 -7.83
CA SER A 122 -19.21 -0.52 -6.93
C SER A 122 -18.00 -1.31 -6.42
N ALA A 123 -16.77 -0.95 -6.81
CA ALA A 123 -15.55 -1.54 -6.24
C ALA A 123 -15.27 -0.98 -4.84
N THR A 124 -14.52 -1.74 -4.04
CA THR A 124 -14.03 -1.26 -2.74
C THR A 124 -12.75 -0.47 -2.95
N VAL A 125 -12.66 0.74 -2.39
CA VAL A 125 -11.47 1.60 -2.48
C VAL A 125 -10.90 1.88 -1.09
N ILE A 126 -9.58 1.78 -0.98
CA ILE A 126 -8.83 2.08 0.24
C ILE A 126 -7.79 3.15 -0.12
N ASN A 127 -7.99 4.39 0.33
CA ASN A 127 -6.97 5.42 0.21
C ASN A 127 -5.91 5.20 1.30
N ILE A 128 -4.66 5.01 0.88
CA ILE A 128 -3.51 4.89 1.79
C ILE A 128 -2.59 6.05 1.47
N PRO A 129 -2.64 7.15 2.23
CA PRO A 129 -1.91 8.31 1.81
C PRO A 129 -0.39 8.13 1.99
N ILE A 130 0.38 8.67 1.05
CA ILE A 130 1.84 8.55 1.00
C ILE A 130 2.55 9.91 0.99
N ALA A 131 1.79 11.00 0.89
CA ALA A 131 2.30 12.35 0.78
C ALA A 131 1.53 13.30 1.71
N TYR A 132 2.25 14.08 2.52
CA TYR A 132 1.67 14.87 3.60
C TYR A 132 2.17 16.33 3.69
N SER A 133 3.43 16.61 3.35
CA SER A 133 3.96 18.00 3.36
C SER A 133 5.42 18.18 2.96
N ASN A 134 6.26 17.14 3.02
CA ASN A 134 7.71 17.26 2.85
C ASN A 134 8.17 17.20 1.38
N GLU A 135 9.30 17.87 1.09
CA GLU A 135 9.95 17.92 -0.23
C GLU A 135 10.28 16.54 -0.82
N GLU A 136 10.44 15.51 0.03
CA GLU A 136 10.57 14.11 -0.40
C GLU A 136 9.18 13.49 -0.64
N PHE A 137 8.51 13.94 -1.71
CA PHE A 137 7.22 13.42 -2.20
C PHE A 137 7.12 11.88 -2.17
N ILE A 138 8.24 11.17 -2.40
CA ILE A 138 8.33 9.71 -2.34
C ILE A 138 9.55 9.33 -1.52
N ASN A 139 9.35 9.22 -0.20
CA ASN A 139 10.30 8.52 0.65
C ASN A 139 10.19 7.01 0.36
N PRO A 140 11.27 6.33 -0.11
CA PRO A 140 11.19 4.92 -0.53
C PRO A 140 10.69 3.96 0.55
N LEU A 141 10.99 4.25 1.81
CA LEU A 141 10.53 3.46 2.95
C LEU A 141 9.02 3.60 3.14
N ASN A 142 8.49 4.82 3.04
CA ASN A 142 7.05 5.08 3.20
C ASN A 142 6.24 4.52 2.03
N LEU A 143 6.73 4.62 0.80
CA LEU A 143 6.07 3.99 -0.35
C LEU A 143 6.06 2.46 -0.22
N SER A 144 7.18 1.86 0.19
CA SER A 144 7.25 0.41 0.45
C SER A 144 6.26 -0.02 1.55
N ARG A 145 6.19 0.72 2.67
CA ARG A 145 5.20 0.51 3.75
C ARG A 145 3.76 0.60 3.23
N ALA A 146 3.47 1.54 2.35
CA ALA A 146 2.15 1.73 1.77
C ALA A 146 1.74 0.58 0.86
N ILE A 147 2.66 0.09 0.01
CA ILE A 147 2.45 -1.10 -0.83
C ILE A 147 2.23 -2.34 0.04
N SER A 148 3.09 -2.59 1.04
CA SER A 148 2.91 -3.71 1.98
C SER A 148 1.57 -3.63 2.73
N THR A 149 1.13 -2.42 3.09
CA THR A 149 -0.18 -2.21 3.72
C THR A 149 -1.31 -2.53 2.73
N ALA A 150 -1.21 -2.15 1.46
CA ALA A 150 -2.19 -2.52 0.44
C ALA A 150 -2.30 -4.03 0.24
N ILE A 151 -1.17 -4.74 0.23
CA ILE A 151 -1.12 -6.22 0.16
C ILE A 151 -1.86 -6.82 1.36
N GLU A 152 -1.59 -6.34 2.58
CA GLU A 152 -2.24 -6.82 3.81
C GLU A 152 -3.75 -6.55 3.82
N GLN A 153 -4.19 -5.43 3.25
CA GLN A 153 -5.62 -5.11 3.09
C GLN A 153 -6.32 -6.00 2.03
N GLY A 154 -5.55 -6.84 1.32
CA GLY A 154 -6.04 -7.73 0.28
C GLY A 154 -6.45 -6.99 -0.99
N ALA A 155 -5.73 -5.93 -1.35
CA ALA A 155 -5.93 -5.22 -2.60
C ALA A 155 -5.77 -6.17 -3.80
N ASN A 156 -6.62 -6.02 -4.83
CA ASN A 156 -6.44 -6.66 -6.13
C ASN A 156 -5.69 -5.74 -7.10
N ILE A 157 -5.83 -4.43 -6.91
CA ILE A 157 -5.19 -3.39 -7.69
C ILE A 157 -4.57 -2.37 -6.74
N ILE A 158 -3.32 -1.98 -6.99
CA ILE A 158 -2.66 -0.85 -6.35
C ILE A 158 -2.51 0.25 -7.40
N HIS A 159 -3.26 1.33 -7.23
CA HIS A 159 -3.06 2.57 -7.96
C HIS A 159 -2.01 3.41 -7.21
N CYS A 160 -0.79 3.46 -7.73
CA CYS A 160 0.26 4.29 -7.18
C CYS A 160 0.30 5.62 -7.92
N ALA A 161 -0.29 6.66 -7.34
CA ALA A 161 -0.37 8.01 -7.91
C ALA A 161 0.92 8.82 -7.69
N ALA A 162 2.06 8.14 -7.66
CA ALA A 162 3.36 8.70 -7.34
C ALA A 162 4.27 8.64 -8.56
N CYS A 163 5.06 9.70 -8.77
CA CYS A 163 6.17 9.73 -9.71
C CYS A 163 7.41 10.27 -9.01
N HIS A 164 8.41 9.42 -8.80
CA HIS A 164 9.75 9.85 -8.41
C HIS A 164 10.62 9.85 -9.66
N PRO A 165 11.08 11.01 -10.16
CA PRO A 165 11.89 11.10 -11.36
C PRO A 165 13.17 10.25 -11.28
N THR A 166 13.48 9.53 -12.35
CA THR A 166 14.71 8.75 -12.51
C THR A 166 15.17 8.74 -13.96
N GLN A 167 16.49 8.70 -14.18
CA GLN A 167 17.10 8.53 -15.50
C GLN A 167 17.68 7.13 -15.72
N THR A 168 17.75 6.32 -14.67
CA THR A 168 18.35 4.98 -14.74
C THR A 168 17.31 3.87 -14.88
N GLY A 169 16.06 4.15 -14.49
CA GLY A 169 15.01 3.14 -14.36
C GLY A 169 15.22 2.20 -13.17
N LEU A 170 16.19 2.49 -12.30
CA LEU A 170 16.46 1.75 -11.07
C LEU A 170 15.76 2.45 -9.91
N ALA A 171 15.07 1.68 -9.06
CA ALA A 171 14.51 2.16 -7.80
C ALA A 171 15.33 1.68 -6.61
N HIS A 172 15.08 2.33 -5.48
CA HIS A 172 15.52 1.83 -4.18
C HIS A 172 14.98 0.41 -3.93
N GLU A 173 15.79 -0.47 -3.33
CA GLU A 173 15.51 -1.90 -3.16
C GLU A 173 14.15 -2.15 -2.47
N PHE A 174 13.80 -1.34 -1.46
CA PHE A 174 12.49 -1.39 -0.79
C PHE A 174 11.29 -1.25 -1.71
N ILE A 175 11.37 -0.39 -2.73
CA ILE A 175 10.26 -0.21 -3.69
C ILE A 175 10.24 -1.40 -4.65
N ASP A 176 11.40 -1.80 -5.19
CA ASP A 176 11.50 -2.93 -6.12
C ASP A 176 10.96 -4.23 -5.49
N LYS A 177 11.36 -4.52 -4.24
CA LYS A 177 10.84 -5.66 -3.47
C LYS A 177 9.34 -5.56 -3.23
N ALA A 178 8.82 -4.40 -2.86
CA ALA A 178 7.39 -4.24 -2.61
C ALA A 178 6.55 -4.45 -3.89
N ILE A 179 7.05 -4.01 -5.05
CA ILE A 179 6.41 -4.27 -6.35
C ILE A 179 6.44 -5.75 -6.71
N ARG A 180 7.57 -6.44 -6.55
CA ARG A 180 7.66 -7.89 -6.74
C ARG A 180 6.70 -8.64 -5.82
N GLN A 181 6.63 -8.25 -4.56
CA GLN A 181 5.69 -8.83 -3.61
C GLN A 181 4.22 -8.61 -4.03
N ALA A 182 3.87 -7.45 -4.58
CA ALA A 182 2.52 -7.24 -5.12
C ALA A 182 2.23 -8.24 -6.26
N GLN A 183 3.18 -8.42 -7.19
CA GLN A 183 3.04 -9.40 -8.26
C GLN A 183 2.91 -10.84 -7.73
N ASP A 184 3.76 -11.25 -6.79
CA ASP A 184 3.73 -12.58 -6.18
C ASP A 184 2.39 -12.88 -5.48
N ASN A 185 1.67 -11.83 -5.07
CA ASN A 185 0.33 -11.92 -4.48
C ASN A 185 -0.81 -11.73 -5.49
N ASN A 186 -0.51 -11.76 -6.80
CA ASN A 186 -1.48 -11.55 -7.88
C ASN A 186 -2.22 -10.19 -7.77
N ILE A 187 -1.45 -9.13 -7.52
CA ILE A 187 -1.94 -7.75 -7.38
C ILE A 187 -1.40 -6.91 -8.53
N LEU A 188 -2.30 -6.26 -9.25
CA LEU A 188 -1.93 -5.38 -10.37
C LEU A 188 -1.49 -4.02 -9.84
N VAL A 189 -0.26 -3.60 -10.12
CA VAL A 189 0.21 -2.24 -9.83
C VAL A 189 0.08 -1.37 -11.08
N ILE A 190 -0.55 -0.20 -10.95
CA ILE A 190 -0.77 0.77 -12.03
C ILE A 190 -0.22 2.12 -11.57
N ALA A 191 0.58 2.78 -12.41
CA ALA A 191 1.18 4.08 -12.08
C ALA A 191 1.27 5.00 -13.31
N PRO A 192 1.17 6.34 -13.12
CA PRO A 192 1.31 7.30 -14.19
C PRO A 192 2.75 7.38 -14.70
N GLY A 193 2.93 7.59 -16.00
CA GLY A 193 4.25 7.65 -16.64
C GLY A 193 5.07 8.92 -16.33
N GLY A 194 4.42 9.99 -15.87
CA GLY A 194 5.03 11.31 -15.61
C GLY A 194 4.78 12.35 -16.71
N ASN A 195 5.08 13.61 -16.41
CA ASN A 195 4.68 14.77 -17.22
C ASN A 195 5.88 15.65 -17.65
N ASP A 196 7.06 15.05 -17.79
CA ASP A 196 8.37 15.70 -17.94
C ASP A 196 8.88 15.66 -19.40
N LYS A 197 7.97 15.55 -20.37
CA LYS A 197 8.25 15.58 -21.82
C LYS A 197 9.15 14.45 -22.34
N GLY A 198 9.36 13.40 -21.54
CA GLY A 198 10.28 12.30 -21.84
C GLY A 198 11.72 12.54 -21.38
N GLU A 199 11.97 13.57 -20.56
CA GLU A 199 13.30 13.85 -19.99
C GLU A 199 13.70 12.87 -18.88
N CYS A 200 12.72 12.23 -18.25
CA CYS A 200 12.91 11.22 -17.21
C CYS A 200 11.79 10.16 -17.24
N TRP A 201 12.00 9.09 -16.46
CA TRP A 201 10.98 8.13 -16.09
C TRP A 201 10.56 8.34 -14.63
N CYS A 202 9.50 7.66 -14.22
CA CYS A 202 8.93 7.72 -12.88
C CYS A 202 9.04 6.35 -12.20
N ILE A 203 9.49 6.34 -10.95
CA ILE A 203 9.27 5.22 -10.04
C ILE A 203 7.91 5.40 -9.35
N PRO A 204 7.07 4.34 -9.25
CA PRO A 204 7.35 2.96 -9.64
C PRO A 204 7.00 2.62 -11.10
N ALA A 205 6.45 3.54 -11.88
CA ALA A 205 5.93 3.27 -13.23
C ALA A 205 6.91 2.57 -14.19
N VAL A 206 8.22 2.81 -14.05
CA VAL A 206 9.29 2.23 -14.89
C VAL A 206 9.74 0.84 -14.45
N LEU A 207 9.34 0.42 -13.25
CA LEU A 207 9.71 -0.89 -12.70
C LEU A 207 8.99 -2.00 -13.45
N GLU A 208 9.60 -3.18 -13.44
CA GLU A 208 8.96 -4.37 -14.02
C GLU A 208 7.64 -4.67 -13.30
N ASN A 209 6.69 -5.23 -14.05
CA ASN A 209 5.38 -5.67 -13.55
C ASN A 209 4.44 -4.54 -13.11
N VAL A 210 4.84 -3.28 -13.31
CA VAL A 210 3.96 -2.11 -13.19
C VAL A 210 3.37 -1.78 -14.55
N LEU A 211 2.04 -1.64 -14.61
CA LEU A 211 1.36 -1.13 -15.80
C LEU A 211 1.52 0.40 -15.84
N THR A 212 2.42 0.87 -16.72
CA THR A 212 2.62 2.30 -16.95
C THR A 212 1.44 2.89 -17.71
N VAL A 213 0.96 4.06 -17.30
CA VAL A 213 -0.10 4.78 -18.01
C VAL A 213 0.38 6.14 -18.49
N GLY A 214 0.45 6.31 -19.81
CA GLY A 214 0.64 7.59 -20.47
C GLY A 214 -0.69 8.29 -20.77
N ALA A 215 -0.62 9.58 -21.10
CA ALA A 215 -1.79 10.42 -21.34
C ALA A 215 -1.97 10.72 -22.84
N MET A 216 -3.19 10.55 -23.33
CA MET A 216 -3.61 11.02 -24.66
C MET A 216 -4.67 12.11 -24.56
N LYS A 217 -4.70 12.94 -25.60
CA LYS A 217 -5.72 13.96 -25.84
C LYS A 217 -7.04 13.33 -26.27
N ASP A 218 -8.09 14.14 -26.33
CA ASP A 218 -9.43 13.75 -26.78
C ASP A 218 -9.45 13.25 -28.24
N ASN A 219 -8.52 13.74 -29.07
CA ASN A 219 -8.34 13.28 -30.45
C ASN A 219 -7.51 11.98 -30.57
N GLY A 220 -7.08 11.40 -29.44
CA GLY A 220 -6.29 10.19 -29.38
C GLY A 220 -4.80 10.36 -29.68
N GLU A 221 -4.29 11.58 -29.83
CA GLU A 221 -2.85 11.85 -29.92
C GLU A 221 -2.19 11.81 -28.53
N PRO A 222 -0.93 11.34 -28.39
CA PRO A 222 -0.20 11.46 -27.14
C PRO A 222 0.04 12.93 -26.75
N PHE A 223 0.03 13.22 -25.45
CA PHE A 223 0.50 14.51 -24.96
C PHE A 223 2.01 14.64 -25.08
N LYS A 224 2.50 15.82 -25.51
CA LYS A 224 3.94 16.12 -25.57
C LYS A 224 4.62 16.06 -24.21
N PHE A 225 3.89 16.35 -23.13
CA PHE A 225 4.42 16.24 -21.76
C PHE A 225 4.50 14.79 -21.27
N SER A 226 3.74 13.85 -21.85
CA SER A 226 3.69 12.47 -21.36
C SER A 226 5.05 11.80 -21.60
N ASN A 227 5.67 11.31 -20.53
CA ASN A 227 6.94 10.59 -20.61
C ASN A 227 6.78 9.28 -21.39
N PHE A 228 7.85 8.85 -22.06
CA PHE A 228 7.87 7.68 -22.95
C PHE A 228 9.27 7.04 -23.01
N GLY A 229 9.41 5.95 -23.78
CA GLY A 229 10.69 5.27 -23.99
C GLY A 229 11.10 4.33 -22.86
N GLY A 230 12.25 3.66 -23.04
CA GLY A 230 12.74 2.65 -22.09
C GLY A 230 11.74 1.52 -21.86
N LYS A 231 11.57 1.10 -20.60
CA LYS A 231 10.63 0.04 -20.22
C LYS A 231 9.17 0.40 -20.50
N TYR A 232 8.80 1.67 -20.61
CA TYR A 232 7.43 2.07 -20.93
C TYR A 232 6.98 1.54 -22.30
N ALA A 233 7.91 1.40 -23.26
CA ALA A 233 7.59 0.88 -24.59
C ALA A 233 7.12 -0.59 -24.57
N SER A 234 7.48 -1.36 -23.53
CA SER A 234 7.12 -2.77 -23.38
C SER A 234 6.02 -3.05 -22.36
N GLN A 235 5.66 -2.08 -21.52
CA GLN A 235 4.72 -2.29 -20.42
C GLN A 235 3.69 -1.17 -20.23
N GLY A 236 3.71 -0.15 -21.09
CA GLY A 236 2.88 1.03 -20.96
C GLY A 236 1.80 1.14 -22.03
N ILE A 237 0.67 1.73 -21.67
CA ILE A 237 -0.45 2.05 -22.57
C ILE A 237 -0.84 3.53 -22.43
N LEU A 238 -1.45 4.09 -23.46
CA LEU A 238 -2.10 5.40 -23.40
C LEU A 238 -3.55 5.28 -22.98
N ALA A 239 -3.98 6.18 -22.09
CA ALA A 239 -5.39 6.37 -21.76
C ALA A 239 -5.77 7.86 -21.83
N PRO A 240 -7.07 8.18 -21.95
CA PRO A 240 -7.53 9.57 -21.98
C PRO A 240 -7.05 10.32 -20.74
N GLY A 241 -6.32 11.40 -20.96
CA GLY A 241 -5.76 12.24 -19.90
C GLY A 241 -6.05 13.73 -20.15
N GLU A 242 -6.96 14.06 -21.05
CA GLU A 242 -7.44 15.42 -21.31
C GLU A 242 -8.87 15.56 -20.81
N ASN A 243 -9.20 16.73 -20.25
CA ASN A 243 -10.56 17.07 -19.83
C ASN A 243 -11.21 16.07 -18.84
N ILE A 244 -10.43 15.34 -18.04
CA ILE A 244 -10.96 14.34 -17.10
C ILE A 244 -11.65 15.03 -15.93
N LEU A 245 -12.94 14.74 -15.75
CA LEU A 245 -13.76 15.28 -14.69
C LEU A 245 -13.47 14.57 -13.37
N GLY A 246 -13.25 15.33 -12.31
CA GLY A 246 -13.00 14.79 -10.97
C GLY A 246 -13.41 15.76 -9.87
N ALA A 247 -13.44 15.27 -8.64
CA ALA A 247 -13.83 16.02 -7.44
C ALA A 247 -12.65 16.84 -6.89
N GLN A 248 -12.98 17.79 -6.02
CA GLN A 248 -12.04 18.66 -5.32
C GLN A 248 -12.36 18.62 -3.82
N PRO A 249 -11.37 18.78 -2.92
CA PRO A 249 -11.61 18.89 -1.48
C PRO A 249 -12.45 20.13 -1.15
N GLY A 250 -13.25 20.08 -0.09
CA GLY A 250 -13.97 21.26 0.43
C GLY A 250 -15.20 21.72 -0.38
N THR A 251 -15.27 21.45 -1.70
CA THR A 251 -16.45 21.75 -2.55
C THR A 251 -17.08 20.51 -3.19
N ASN A 252 -18.34 20.60 -3.65
CA ASN A 252 -18.99 19.58 -4.49
C ASN A 252 -18.90 19.90 -5.99
N GLU A 253 -18.30 21.04 -6.34
CA GLU A 253 -18.06 21.41 -7.73
C GLU A 253 -16.96 20.53 -8.33
N ALA A 254 -17.29 19.87 -9.43
CA ALA A 254 -16.34 19.06 -10.19
C ALA A 254 -15.45 19.95 -11.07
N ILE A 255 -14.23 19.47 -11.34
CA ILE A 255 -13.25 20.17 -12.17
C ILE A 255 -12.66 19.23 -13.22
N ARG A 256 -12.36 19.79 -14.39
CA ARG A 256 -11.65 19.09 -15.45
C ARG A 256 -10.15 19.35 -15.34
N LYS A 257 -9.36 18.28 -15.34
CA LYS A 257 -7.89 18.32 -15.32
C LYS A 257 -7.31 17.52 -16.47
N LYS A 258 -6.00 17.67 -16.64
CA LYS A 258 -5.21 16.92 -17.62
C LYS A 258 -3.91 16.41 -17.00
N GLY A 259 -3.40 15.29 -17.50
CA GLY A 259 -2.13 14.71 -17.06
C GLY A 259 -2.13 13.19 -17.06
N THR A 260 -0.95 12.58 -16.93
CA THR A 260 -0.81 11.13 -16.75
C THR A 260 -1.49 10.65 -15.46
N SER A 261 -1.47 11.47 -14.41
CA SER A 261 -2.23 11.26 -13.17
C SER A 261 -3.75 11.18 -13.37
N CYS A 262 -4.29 11.83 -14.41
CA CYS A 262 -5.72 11.73 -14.74
C CYS A 262 -6.02 10.52 -15.64
N ALA A 263 -5.05 10.07 -16.43
CA ALA A 263 -5.18 8.89 -17.29
C ALA A 263 -5.05 7.56 -16.52
N ALA A 264 -4.15 7.48 -15.55
CA ALA A 264 -3.94 6.29 -14.72
C ALA A 264 -5.20 5.76 -13.98
N PRO A 265 -6.07 6.60 -13.37
CA PRO A 265 -7.31 6.12 -12.75
C PRO A 265 -8.30 5.57 -13.79
N VAL A 266 -8.21 5.99 -15.06
CA VAL A 266 -9.03 5.44 -16.14
C VAL A 266 -8.74 3.96 -16.37
N VAL A 267 -7.45 3.63 -16.48
CA VAL A 267 -6.98 2.25 -16.61
C VAL A 267 -7.28 1.45 -15.34
N THR A 268 -7.11 2.07 -14.16
CA THR A 268 -7.40 1.44 -12.86
C THR A 268 -8.85 1.02 -12.72
N GLY A 269 -9.79 1.92 -13.02
CA GLY A 269 -11.21 1.59 -13.01
C GLY A 269 -11.55 0.51 -14.05
N THR A 270 -10.98 0.59 -15.25
CA THR A 270 -11.20 -0.41 -16.31
C THR A 270 -10.73 -1.80 -15.87
N ALA A 271 -9.53 -1.90 -15.30
CA ALA A 271 -9.00 -3.15 -14.75
C ALA A 271 -9.91 -3.71 -13.64
N ALA A 272 -10.43 -2.85 -12.76
CA ALA A 272 -11.35 -3.25 -11.71
C ALA A 272 -12.67 -3.83 -12.27
N LEU A 273 -13.22 -3.24 -13.34
CA LEU A 273 -14.41 -3.78 -14.02
C LEU A 273 -14.12 -5.15 -14.66
N LEU A 274 -12.96 -5.31 -15.31
CA LEU A 274 -12.56 -6.58 -15.92
C LEU A 274 -12.37 -7.70 -14.86
N MET A 275 -11.73 -7.39 -13.72
CA MET A 275 -11.62 -8.32 -12.59
C MET A 275 -12.99 -8.63 -11.96
N SER A 276 -13.88 -7.65 -11.90
CA SER A 276 -15.25 -7.84 -11.40
C SER A 276 -16.02 -8.82 -12.29
N LEU A 277 -15.84 -8.77 -13.61
CA LEU A 277 -16.44 -9.73 -14.53
C LEU A 277 -15.90 -11.16 -14.33
N GLN A 278 -14.59 -11.32 -14.09
CA GLN A 278 -14.02 -12.64 -13.76
C GLN A 278 -14.74 -13.26 -12.56
N LEU A 279 -14.91 -12.48 -11.48
CA LEU A 279 -15.64 -12.91 -10.28
C LEU A 279 -17.10 -13.25 -10.56
N GLN A 280 -17.80 -12.44 -11.34
CA GLN A 280 -19.21 -12.66 -11.68
C GLN A 280 -19.41 -13.91 -12.55
N ARG A 281 -18.40 -14.30 -13.33
CA ARG A 281 -18.35 -15.56 -14.09
C ARG A 281 -17.86 -16.76 -13.26
N GLY A 282 -17.57 -16.57 -11.98
CA GLY A 282 -17.12 -17.63 -11.07
C GLY A 282 -15.62 -17.95 -11.14
N ALA A 283 -14.83 -17.14 -11.84
CA ALA A 283 -13.37 -17.23 -11.82
C ALA A 283 -12.78 -16.38 -10.68
N ALA A 284 -11.57 -16.71 -10.23
CA ALA A 284 -10.80 -15.81 -9.37
C ALA A 284 -10.29 -14.61 -10.18
N PRO A 285 -10.12 -13.41 -9.57
CA PRO A 285 -9.47 -12.30 -10.23
C PRO A 285 -8.03 -12.67 -10.61
N ASP A 286 -7.62 -12.37 -11.82
CA ASP A 286 -6.26 -12.64 -12.32
C ASP A 286 -5.66 -11.32 -12.81
N ALA A 287 -4.77 -10.75 -11.99
CA ALA A 287 -4.13 -9.47 -12.23
C ALA A 287 -3.20 -9.50 -13.44
N GLU A 288 -2.45 -10.57 -13.60
CA GLU A 288 -1.51 -10.70 -14.70
C GLU A 288 -2.24 -10.92 -16.03
N ALA A 289 -3.32 -11.71 -16.03
CA ALA A 289 -4.17 -11.85 -17.21
C ALA A 289 -4.82 -10.51 -17.61
N VAL A 290 -5.31 -9.73 -16.64
CA VAL A 290 -5.90 -8.40 -16.91
C VAL A 290 -4.83 -7.42 -17.44
N ARG A 291 -3.63 -7.42 -16.84
CA ARG A 291 -2.49 -6.62 -17.32
C ARG A 291 -2.15 -6.97 -18.76
N ALA A 292 -1.94 -8.26 -19.03
CA ALA A 292 -1.60 -8.76 -20.36
C ALA A 292 -2.71 -8.47 -21.39
N ALA A 293 -3.98 -8.58 -21.01
CA ALA A 293 -5.09 -8.25 -21.90
C ALA A 293 -5.12 -6.77 -22.25
N LEU A 294 -4.89 -5.87 -21.29
CA LEU A 294 -4.82 -4.43 -21.53
C LEU A 294 -3.63 -4.05 -22.42
N THR A 295 -2.46 -4.66 -22.21
CA THR A 295 -1.25 -4.37 -23.00
C THR A 295 -1.29 -4.99 -24.40
N ASN A 296 -1.73 -6.25 -24.52
CA ASN A 296 -1.71 -6.99 -25.79
C ASN A 296 -2.84 -6.57 -26.74
N SER A 297 -3.91 -5.96 -26.22
CA SER A 297 -4.99 -5.41 -27.03
C SER A 297 -4.78 -3.95 -27.43
N ALA A 298 -3.77 -3.26 -26.88
CA ALA A 298 -3.56 -1.84 -27.09
C ALA A 298 -3.43 -1.52 -28.60
N ILE A 299 -4.12 -0.46 -29.04
CA ILE A 299 -4.15 -0.05 -30.44
C ILE A 299 -2.95 0.84 -30.72
N ALA A 300 -1.96 0.32 -31.45
CA ALA A 300 -0.79 1.10 -31.85
C ALA A 300 -1.19 2.39 -32.58
N CYS A 301 -0.41 3.46 -32.37
CA CYS A 301 -0.60 4.69 -33.14
C CYS A 301 -0.14 4.51 -34.58
N ASP A 302 -0.86 5.16 -35.51
CA ASP A 302 -0.46 5.25 -36.90
C ASP A 302 0.72 6.24 -37.03
N PRO A 303 1.90 5.80 -37.50
CA PRO A 303 3.06 6.69 -37.72
C PRO A 303 2.82 7.80 -38.75
N SER A 304 1.77 7.68 -39.58
CA SER A 304 1.36 8.73 -40.52
C SER A 304 0.51 9.83 -39.88
N GLU A 305 -0.10 9.55 -38.73
CA GLU A 305 -0.93 10.50 -37.98
C GLU A 305 -0.20 11.12 -36.78
N VAL A 306 0.78 10.41 -36.22
CA VAL A 306 1.53 10.84 -35.02
C VAL A 306 3.01 11.02 -35.33
N GLU A 307 3.51 12.24 -35.16
CA GLU A 307 4.90 12.65 -35.44
C GLU A 307 5.94 11.80 -34.69
N GLU A 308 5.67 11.44 -33.43
CA GLU A 308 6.53 10.61 -32.59
C GLU A 308 5.74 9.38 -32.08
N ALA A 309 5.56 8.37 -32.95
CA ALA A 309 4.76 7.18 -32.65
C ALA A 309 5.23 6.43 -31.38
N GLU A 310 6.51 6.51 -31.01
CA GLU A 310 7.05 5.92 -29.77
C GLU A 310 6.44 6.51 -28.49
N ARG A 311 5.88 7.72 -28.55
CA ARG A 311 5.13 8.33 -27.43
C ARG A 311 3.84 7.59 -27.12
N CYS A 312 3.40 6.71 -28.02
CA CYS A 312 2.22 5.90 -27.81
C CYS A 312 2.45 4.63 -26.98
N LEU A 313 3.68 4.36 -26.55
CA LEU A 313 4.02 3.18 -25.78
C LEU A 313 3.60 1.92 -26.57
N LEU A 314 2.88 0.97 -25.97
CA LEU A 314 2.30 -0.17 -26.70
C LEU A 314 1.08 0.23 -27.55
N GLY A 315 0.43 1.35 -27.24
CA GLY A 315 -0.76 1.84 -27.93
C GLY A 315 -1.81 2.42 -27.00
N LYS A 316 -2.94 2.81 -27.60
CA LYS A 316 -4.13 3.36 -26.93
C LYS A 316 -4.95 2.23 -26.29
N ILE A 317 -5.53 2.50 -25.11
CA ILE A 317 -6.39 1.56 -24.39
C ILE A 317 -7.50 1.02 -25.31
N ASN A 318 -7.70 -0.30 -25.29
CA ASN A 318 -8.68 -1.01 -26.11
C ASN A 318 -9.56 -1.92 -25.24
N ILE A 319 -10.63 -1.35 -24.68
CA ILE A 319 -11.53 -2.10 -23.78
C ILE A 319 -12.16 -3.31 -24.49
N PRO A 320 -12.68 -3.21 -25.74
CA PRO A 320 -13.23 -4.36 -26.45
C PRO A 320 -12.20 -5.48 -26.68
N GLY A 321 -10.97 -5.14 -27.06
CA GLY A 321 -9.91 -6.11 -27.27
C GLY A 321 -9.47 -6.78 -25.96
N ALA A 322 -9.32 -6.02 -24.88
CA ALA A 322 -9.00 -6.56 -23.56
C ALA A 322 -10.10 -7.49 -23.05
N TYR A 323 -11.38 -7.10 -23.22
CA TYR A 323 -12.53 -7.95 -22.91
C TYR A 323 -12.48 -9.24 -23.72
N GLN A 324 -12.23 -9.18 -25.03
CA GLN A 324 -12.17 -10.36 -25.88
C GLN A 324 -11.07 -11.33 -25.47
N LEU A 325 -9.88 -10.83 -25.13
CA LEU A 325 -8.77 -11.65 -24.66
C LEU A 325 -9.08 -12.36 -23.33
N LEU A 326 -9.82 -11.71 -22.42
CA LEU A 326 -10.16 -12.27 -21.11
C LEU A 326 -11.39 -13.18 -21.13
N MET A 327 -12.39 -12.82 -21.93
CA MET A 327 -13.72 -13.43 -21.89
C MET A 327 -13.91 -14.45 -23.03
N GLY A 328 -13.05 -14.44 -24.04
CA GLY A 328 -13.14 -15.34 -25.21
C GLY A 328 -14.22 -14.95 -26.22
N GLU A 329 -14.90 -13.83 -26.02
CA GLU A 329 -16.00 -13.35 -26.86
C GLU A 329 -15.92 -11.84 -27.09
N ALA A 330 -16.49 -11.36 -28.20
CA ALA A 330 -16.47 -9.93 -28.51
C ALA A 330 -17.41 -9.15 -27.59
N LEU A 331 -16.95 -8.01 -27.08
CA LEU A 331 -17.80 -7.06 -26.37
C LEU A 331 -18.81 -6.44 -27.35
N GLN A 332 -20.10 -6.60 -27.10
CA GLN A 332 -21.13 -5.97 -27.92
C GLN A 332 -21.18 -4.48 -27.61
N LEU A 333 -20.77 -3.66 -28.58
CA LEU A 333 -20.88 -2.22 -28.49
C LEU A 333 -22.35 -1.84 -28.64
N VAL A 334 -22.86 -1.05 -27.70
CA VAL A 334 -24.19 -0.44 -27.83
C VAL A 334 -24.04 0.73 -28.79
N GLU A 335 -24.73 0.69 -29.94
CA GLU A 335 -24.82 1.86 -30.81
C GLU A 335 -25.51 2.99 -30.03
N SER A 336 -24.86 4.14 -29.93
CA SER A 336 -25.49 5.37 -29.46
C SER A 336 -26.51 5.79 -30.53
N ASP A 337 -27.76 5.37 -30.36
CA ASP A 337 -28.85 5.84 -31.21
C ASP A 337 -28.90 7.37 -31.14
N ASN A 338 -28.56 7.99 -32.27
CA ASN A 338 -28.91 9.38 -32.57
C ASN A 338 -30.43 9.51 -32.45
N ILE A 339 -30.90 10.16 -31.39
CA ILE A 339 -32.27 10.70 -31.36
C ILE A 339 -32.28 11.91 -32.29
N ALA A 340 -32.43 11.64 -33.59
CA ALA A 340 -32.80 12.62 -34.60
C ALA A 340 -34.17 12.21 -35.18
N GLU A 341 -35.17 13.03 -34.86
CA GLU A 341 -36.46 13.21 -35.54
C GLU A 341 -37.11 11.99 -36.21
N LYS A 342 -38.12 11.42 -35.54
CA LYS A 342 -39.30 10.88 -36.23
C LYS A 342 -40.44 11.90 -36.14
N THR A 343 -40.37 12.90 -37.00
CA THR A 343 -41.55 13.64 -37.47
C THR A 343 -42.40 12.65 -38.26
N VAL A 344 -43.48 12.17 -37.65
CA VAL A 344 -44.49 11.39 -38.34
C VAL A 344 -45.21 12.33 -39.30
N THR A 345 -44.90 12.16 -40.59
CA THR A 345 -45.73 12.66 -41.68
C THR A 345 -46.90 11.69 -41.83
N ASP A 346 -48.12 12.17 -41.58
CA ASP A 346 -49.30 11.56 -42.17
C ASP A 346 -50.26 12.68 -42.58
N SER A 347 -50.63 12.68 -43.86
CA SER A 347 -51.57 13.62 -44.44
C SER A 347 -52.50 12.89 -45.40
N ALA A 348 -53.75 13.38 -45.41
CA ALA A 348 -54.94 12.98 -46.19
C ALA A 348 -55.78 11.85 -45.52
N THR A 349 -57.09 12.01 -45.23
CA THR A 349 -58.12 12.84 -45.89
C THR A 349 -59.42 12.96 -45.04
N THR A 350 -59.85 14.21 -44.78
CA THR A 350 -61.21 14.82 -44.90
C THR A 350 -62.45 14.42 -44.04
N PRO A 351 -63.50 15.29 -43.92
CA PRO A 351 -63.89 15.92 -42.64
C PRO A 351 -65.39 15.78 -42.26
N MET A 352 -65.78 16.21 -41.05
CA MET A 352 -67.16 16.66 -40.77
C MET A 352 -67.29 17.53 -39.50
N GLU A 353 -67.64 18.80 -39.77
CA GLU A 353 -68.43 19.82 -39.05
C GLU A 353 -68.74 19.73 -37.52
N ALA A 354 -68.44 20.83 -36.79
CA ALA A 354 -69.40 21.82 -36.24
C ALA A 354 -68.99 22.40 -34.84
N ASP A 355 -68.35 23.58 -34.84
CA ASP A 355 -68.71 24.88 -34.20
C ASP A 355 -69.39 24.97 -32.79
N PRO A 356 -69.37 26.13 -32.07
CA PRO A 356 -68.24 26.86 -31.46
C PRO A 356 -68.55 27.40 -30.03
N ALA A 357 -67.72 28.36 -29.56
CA ALA A 357 -67.94 29.39 -28.52
C ALA A 357 -67.31 29.11 -27.14
N MET A 358 -66.75 30.07 -26.39
CA MET A 358 -66.39 31.48 -26.57
C MET A 358 -65.59 31.89 -25.31
N ALA A 359 -64.71 32.87 -25.48
CA ALA A 359 -64.35 33.93 -24.52
C ALA A 359 -63.57 33.58 -23.23
N SER A 360 -62.28 33.92 -23.26
CA SER A 360 -61.56 34.64 -22.18
C SER A 360 -62.28 35.97 -21.87
N PRO A 361 -62.06 36.66 -20.72
CA PRO A 361 -60.75 37.25 -20.35
C PRO A 361 -60.59 37.25 -18.80
N GLU A 362 -59.63 37.82 -18.08
CA GLU A 362 -58.40 38.58 -18.29
C GLU A 362 -57.76 38.76 -16.89
N THR A 363 -56.48 39.11 -16.87
CA THR A 363 -55.81 40.00 -15.90
C THR A 363 -55.55 39.54 -14.45
N GLY A 364 -54.35 39.88 -13.97
CA GLY A 364 -54.17 40.25 -12.57
C GLY A 364 -52.86 39.86 -11.90
N THR A 365 -51.75 40.33 -12.45
CA THR A 365 -50.48 40.74 -11.84
C THR A 365 -50.22 40.58 -10.31
N GLU A 366 -48.99 40.13 -10.06
CA GLU A 366 -48.00 40.63 -9.07
C GLU A 366 -48.04 40.25 -7.57
N ALA A 367 -46.98 39.50 -7.21
CA ALA A 367 -45.96 39.80 -6.21
C ALA A 367 -46.32 39.94 -4.71
N GLY A 368 -45.54 39.25 -3.87
CA GLY A 368 -45.36 39.64 -2.46
C GLY A 368 -45.00 38.47 -1.54
N GLU A 369 -43.73 38.44 -1.15
CA GLU A 369 -43.08 37.52 -0.19
C GLU A 369 -43.71 37.53 1.22
N GLY A 370 -43.48 36.46 2.00
CA GLY A 370 -43.60 36.53 3.47
C GLY A 370 -43.88 35.23 4.25
N VAL A 371 -42.84 34.40 4.45
CA VAL A 371 -42.31 33.94 5.76
C VAL A 371 -43.26 33.31 6.82
N THR A 372 -43.03 32.01 7.12
CA THR A 372 -43.14 31.25 8.42
C THR A 372 -44.51 31.17 9.14
N THR A 373 -44.96 30.14 9.88
CA THR A 373 -44.48 28.85 10.40
C THR A 373 -45.68 28.13 11.05
N VAL A 374 -45.71 26.79 10.95
CA VAL A 374 -46.18 25.77 11.93
C VAL A 374 -47.61 25.85 12.50
N SER A 375 -48.41 24.79 12.31
CA SER A 375 -49.08 24.05 13.41
C SER A 375 -49.64 22.69 12.97
N SER A 376 -49.54 21.75 13.91
CA SER A 376 -49.94 20.35 13.97
C SER A 376 -51.45 20.10 14.10
N SER A 377 -51.91 18.89 13.77
CA SER A 377 -52.96 18.13 14.49
C SER A 377 -53.11 16.66 14.01
N GLU A 378 -52.62 15.72 14.83
CA GLU A 378 -53.31 14.55 15.43
C GLU A 378 -54.84 14.37 15.19
N ILE A 379 -55.53 13.21 15.19
CA ILE A 379 -55.46 11.85 15.81
C ILE A 379 -56.52 10.95 15.11
N ALA A 380 -56.37 9.60 15.08
CA ALA A 380 -57.35 8.60 15.60
C ALA A 380 -57.18 7.16 15.04
N GLU A 381 -57.02 6.19 15.96
CA GLU A 381 -57.14 4.73 15.77
C GLU A 381 -58.62 4.24 15.75
N PRO A 382 -58.89 2.91 15.59
CA PRO A 382 -59.08 2.06 16.79
C PRO A 382 -58.70 0.53 16.70
N VAL A 383 -58.15 0.01 17.82
CA VAL A 383 -58.51 -1.16 18.72
C VAL A 383 -58.88 -2.58 18.18
N ILE A 384 -58.32 -3.66 18.80
CA ILE A 384 -58.97 -4.78 19.59
C ILE A 384 -58.08 -6.05 19.86
N SER A 385 -57.78 -6.27 21.17
CA SER A 385 -57.83 -7.49 22.07
C SER A 385 -57.06 -8.85 21.90
N SER A 386 -56.07 -9.05 22.80
CA SER A 386 -55.85 -10.05 23.92
C SER A 386 -56.06 -11.59 23.86
N LYS A 387 -55.09 -12.38 24.41
CA LYS A 387 -55.20 -13.27 25.61
C LYS A 387 -53.89 -14.02 25.99
N VAL A 388 -53.71 -14.32 27.30
CA VAL A 388 -52.58 -15.00 27.99
C VAL A 388 -53.11 -16.13 28.91
N VAL A 389 -52.33 -17.20 29.18
CA VAL A 389 -52.49 -18.16 30.31
C VAL A 389 -51.11 -18.61 30.87
N ALA A 390 -51.04 -18.95 32.17
CA ALA A 390 -49.85 -19.16 33.04
C ALA A 390 -49.81 -20.54 33.75
N SER A 391 -48.66 -20.92 34.38
CA SER A 391 -48.49 -21.77 35.63
C SER A 391 -46.97 -22.03 35.92
N GLU A 392 -46.31 -21.65 37.03
CA GLU A 392 -46.25 -22.05 38.47
C GLU A 392 -45.23 -23.18 38.93
N LYS A 393 -44.32 -22.81 39.87
CA LYS A 393 -43.74 -23.49 41.10
C LYS A 393 -42.80 -24.75 41.00
N ARG A 394 -41.82 -25.09 41.89
CA ARG A 394 -41.35 -24.67 43.26
C ARG A 394 -39.99 -25.34 43.72
N GLU A 395 -39.16 -24.63 44.53
CA GLU A 395 -38.31 -25.01 45.73
C GLU A 395 -37.23 -26.16 45.71
N ARG A 396 -36.07 -26.22 46.43
CA ARG A 396 -35.50 -25.57 47.67
C ARG A 396 -33.98 -25.90 47.96
N GLY A 397 -33.22 -24.98 48.61
CA GLY A 397 -32.11 -25.19 49.61
C GLY A 397 -30.62 -24.93 49.19
N LYS A 398 -29.96 -23.76 49.39
CA LYS A 398 -29.17 -23.16 50.54
C LYS A 398 -27.96 -23.98 51.07
N VAL A 399 -26.71 -23.51 51.27
CA VAL A 399 -26.10 -22.36 52.03
C VAL A 399 -24.62 -22.13 51.53
N SER A 400 -24.01 -20.95 51.34
CA SER A 400 -23.24 -20.07 52.30
C SER A 400 -22.51 -18.93 51.52
N SER A 401 -22.87 -17.63 51.65
CA SER A 401 -22.18 -16.49 52.35
C SER A 401 -20.69 -16.19 51.99
N ALA A 402 -20.18 -14.99 51.69
CA ALA A 402 -20.74 -13.63 51.53
C ALA A 402 -19.68 -12.64 50.96
N ALA A 403 -20.13 -11.80 50.00
CA ALA A 403 -19.95 -10.33 49.85
C ALA A 403 -18.54 -9.73 49.59
N ILE A 404 -18.35 -8.79 48.63
CA ILE A 404 -18.78 -7.36 48.60
C ILE A 404 -18.93 -6.91 47.12
N ALA A 405 -20.13 -6.64 46.61
CA ALA A 405 -20.80 -5.33 46.42
C ALA A 405 -20.48 -4.60 45.09
N ALA A 406 -21.39 -4.78 44.11
CA ALA A 406 -21.56 -3.95 42.92
C ALA A 406 -22.99 -3.40 42.93
N SER A 407 -23.19 -2.11 42.63
CA SER A 407 -24.51 -1.52 42.41
C SER A 407 -24.97 -1.81 40.98
N LYS A 408 -26.17 -2.39 40.87
CA LYS A 408 -26.90 -2.68 39.63
C LYS A 408 -27.72 -1.47 39.18
N ALA A 409 -27.83 -1.29 37.87
CA ALA A 409 -29.10 -0.93 37.24
C ALA A 409 -29.41 -2.00 36.17
N VAL A 410 -30.67 -2.42 36.13
CA VAL A 410 -31.18 -3.65 35.52
C VAL A 410 -31.76 -3.35 34.14
N GLU A 411 -31.37 -4.17 33.17
CA GLU A 411 -31.94 -4.28 31.82
C GLU A 411 -33.37 -4.84 31.84
N THR A 412 -34.19 -4.37 30.91
CA THR A 412 -35.50 -4.94 30.56
C THR A 412 -35.40 -5.70 29.21
N PRO A 413 -36.25 -6.71 28.96
CA PRO A 413 -36.02 -7.71 27.92
C PRO A 413 -36.46 -7.26 26.52
N ALA A 414 -35.70 -7.74 25.52
CA ALA A 414 -35.76 -7.39 24.11
C ALA A 414 -37.08 -7.70 23.40
N THR A 415 -37.45 -6.82 22.47
CA THR A 415 -38.32 -7.15 21.32
C THR A 415 -37.47 -6.97 20.05
N ILE A 416 -37.35 -8.04 19.28
CA ILE A 416 -36.47 -8.16 18.11
C ILE A 416 -37.08 -7.39 16.93
N HIS A 417 -36.39 -6.35 16.47
CA HIS A 417 -36.50 -5.85 15.10
C HIS A 417 -35.14 -6.04 14.43
N ASN A 418 -35.08 -6.96 13.45
CA ASN A 418 -33.90 -7.16 12.61
C ASN A 418 -33.71 -5.95 11.68
N ASN A 419 -33.03 -4.94 12.18
CA ASN A 419 -32.31 -4.00 11.33
C ASN A 419 -30.85 -4.46 11.32
N ILE A 420 -30.45 -5.15 10.23
CA ILE A 420 -29.05 -5.38 9.93
C ILE A 420 -28.48 -4.01 9.53
N VAL A 421 -28.01 -3.28 10.55
CA VAL A 421 -27.07 -2.17 10.37
C VAL A 421 -25.76 -2.81 9.96
N PRO A 422 -25.08 -2.36 8.88
CA PRO A 422 -23.76 -2.87 8.55
C PRO A 422 -22.86 -2.61 9.76
N SER A 423 -22.41 -3.70 10.38
CA SER A 423 -21.42 -3.66 11.44
C SER A 423 -20.27 -2.80 10.98
N ASN A 424 -20.03 -1.69 11.70
CA ASN A 424 -18.77 -0.96 11.65
C ASN A 424 -17.66 -2.00 11.78
N VAL A 425 -17.00 -2.29 10.66
CA VAL A 425 -15.75 -3.04 10.67
C VAL A 425 -14.76 -2.10 11.33
N THR A 426 -14.59 -2.25 12.65
CA THR A 426 -13.42 -1.70 13.33
C THR A 426 -12.22 -2.32 12.61
N PRO A 427 -11.33 -1.51 11.99
CA PRO A 427 -10.09 -2.03 11.44
C PRO A 427 -9.42 -2.85 12.55
N SER A 428 -9.04 -4.10 12.25
CA SER A 428 -8.31 -4.94 13.19
C SER A 428 -7.17 -4.12 13.78
N GLN A 429 -7.20 -3.92 15.09
CA GLN A 429 -6.22 -3.10 15.82
C GLN A 429 -4.82 -3.56 15.42
N ARG A 430 -4.08 -2.70 14.71
CA ARG A 430 -2.77 -3.05 14.16
C ARG A 430 -1.86 -3.43 15.33
N SER A 431 -1.26 -4.61 15.23
CA SER A 431 -0.31 -5.05 16.25
C SER A 431 0.87 -4.07 16.32
N PRO A 432 1.27 -3.59 17.51
CA PRO A 432 2.46 -2.75 17.66
C PRO A 432 3.74 -3.58 17.54
N LEU A 433 3.67 -4.88 17.26
CA LEU A 433 4.83 -5.75 17.20
C LEU A 433 5.67 -5.46 15.96
N VAL A 434 6.98 -5.45 16.14
CA VAL A 434 7.97 -5.38 15.05
C VAL A 434 8.98 -6.50 15.23
N TYR A 435 9.36 -7.15 14.14
CA TYR A 435 10.49 -8.07 14.09
C TYR A 435 11.36 -7.71 12.88
N ALA A 436 12.45 -7.00 13.11
CA ALA A 436 13.28 -6.43 12.05
C ALA A 436 14.66 -7.08 11.97
N LEU A 437 15.25 -7.05 10.77
CA LEU A 437 16.62 -7.48 10.50
C LEU A 437 17.45 -6.29 10.02
N GLY A 438 18.75 -6.31 10.28
CA GLY A 438 19.61 -5.24 9.81
C GLY A 438 20.99 -5.23 10.45
N THR A 439 21.57 -4.04 10.52
CA THR A 439 22.81 -3.72 11.21
C THR A 439 22.61 -2.55 12.18
N LEU A 440 23.35 -2.55 13.28
CA LEU A 440 23.32 -1.46 14.26
C LEU A 440 24.14 -0.27 13.80
N GLY A 441 23.68 0.91 14.18
CA GLY A 441 24.42 2.16 14.14
C GLY A 441 24.03 3.05 15.32
N TYR A 442 24.57 4.26 15.34
CA TYR A 442 24.20 5.28 16.31
C TYR A 442 24.17 6.65 15.65
N ASP A 443 23.39 7.55 16.22
CA ASP A 443 23.23 8.93 15.80
C ASP A 443 23.20 9.86 17.03
N PHE A 444 23.63 11.10 16.85
CA PHE A 444 23.71 12.08 17.93
C PHE A 444 22.42 12.88 18.12
N GLY A 445 21.61 13.02 17.08
CA GLY A 445 20.42 13.86 16.99
C GLY A 445 20.73 15.36 16.98
N THR A 446 21.64 15.84 17.84
CA THR A 446 21.98 17.26 17.99
C THR A 446 23.49 17.49 18.06
N GLU A 447 23.92 18.70 17.70
CA GLU A 447 25.31 19.14 17.81
C GLU A 447 25.80 19.12 19.26
N ALA A 448 24.95 19.53 20.21
CA ALA A 448 25.29 19.54 21.63
C ALA A 448 25.64 18.14 22.16
N ARG A 449 24.86 17.13 21.73
CA ARG A 449 25.13 15.74 22.11
C ARG A 449 26.40 15.21 21.45
N ARG A 450 26.59 15.49 20.16
CA ARG A 450 27.82 15.15 19.43
C ARG A 450 29.06 15.75 20.10
N ASP A 451 28.99 17.01 20.51
CA ASP A 451 30.11 17.71 21.14
C ASP A 451 30.40 17.21 22.56
N SER A 452 29.38 16.71 23.26
CA SER A 452 29.57 16.05 24.56
C SER A 452 30.45 14.80 24.42
N PHE A 453 30.16 13.92 23.45
CA PHE A 453 31.01 12.75 23.16
C PHE A 453 32.43 13.15 22.72
N LYS A 454 32.56 14.19 21.91
CA LYS A 454 33.88 14.70 21.50
C LYS A 454 34.74 15.16 22.69
N GLN A 455 34.13 15.66 23.77
CA GLN A 455 34.84 16.10 24.97
C GLN A 455 35.14 14.96 25.95
N LEU A 456 34.25 13.97 26.04
CA LEU A 456 34.35 12.87 27.00
C LEU A 456 35.23 11.71 26.50
N MET A 457 35.25 11.46 25.19
CA MET A 457 36.03 10.37 24.62
C MET A 457 37.53 10.68 24.70
N PRO A 458 38.36 9.73 25.16
CA PRO A 458 39.81 9.92 25.20
C PRO A 458 40.42 9.92 23.79
N PRO A 459 41.57 10.59 23.58
CA PRO A 459 42.34 10.41 22.37
C PRO A 459 42.86 8.97 22.26
N VAL A 460 43.09 8.50 21.03
CA VAL A 460 43.55 7.13 20.76
C VAL A 460 44.96 7.17 20.18
N THR A 461 45.84 6.31 20.68
CA THR A 461 47.18 6.16 20.14
C THR A 461 47.19 5.14 18.99
N VAL A 462 47.54 5.59 17.79
CA VAL A 462 47.72 4.71 16.62
C VAL A 462 49.23 4.66 16.31
N GLY A 463 49.88 3.56 16.69
CA GLY A 463 51.34 3.44 16.64
C GLY A 463 52.02 4.34 17.67
N GLU A 464 52.81 5.32 17.23
CA GLU A 464 53.44 6.34 18.08
C GLU A 464 52.72 7.71 18.05
N THR A 465 51.61 7.82 17.32
CA THR A 465 50.89 9.09 17.13
C THR A 465 49.59 9.13 17.93
N GLU A 466 49.42 10.18 18.71
CA GLU A 466 48.17 10.45 19.44
C GLU A 466 47.17 11.14 18.51
N VAL A 467 46.04 10.48 18.26
CA VAL A 467 44.95 10.96 17.40
C VAL A 467 43.82 11.47 18.29
N PRO A 468 43.28 12.68 18.02
CA PRO A 468 42.14 13.20 18.77
C PRO A 468 40.92 12.27 18.71
N ALA A 469 40.11 12.28 19.76
CA ALA A 469 38.87 11.53 19.80
C ALA A 469 37.95 11.91 18.62
N ASN A 470 37.52 10.89 17.88
CA ASN A 470 36.58 11.04 16.79
C ASN A 470 35.29 10.25 17.10
N PRO A 471 34.21 10.92 17.56
CA PRO A 471 32.97 10.23 17.90
C PRO A 471 32.27 9.61 16.67
N TYR A 472 32.67 9.95 15.45
CA TYR A 472 32.19 9.30 14.23
C TYR A 472 32.94 7.99 13.90
N ASP A 473 34.10 7.71 14.53
CA ASP A 473 34.73 6.41 14.41
C ASP A 473 34.06 5.45 15.40
N ALA A 474 33.25 4.54 14.86
CA ALA A 474 32.49 3.58 15.64
C ALA A 474 33.38 2.70 16.53
N ARG A 475 34.64 2.46 16.16
CA ARG A 475 35.58 1.67 17.00
C ARG A 475 35.90 2.43 18.28
N GLN A 476 36.25 3.71 18.16
CA GLN A 476 36.49 4.55 19.32
C GLN A 476 35.25 4.69 20.20
N MET A 477 34.06 4.77 19.59
CA MET A 477 32.80 4.82 20.33
C MET A 477 32.55 3.54 21.13
N VAL A 478 32.73 2.37 20.50
CA VAL A 478 32.56 1.07 21.16
C VAL A 478 33.55 0.91 22.32
N ASP A 479 34.83 1.25 22.12
CA ASP A 479 35.87 1.21 23.16
C ASP A 479 35.53 2.13 24.35
N TYR A 480 35.01 3.33 24.05
CA TYR A 480 34.56 4.27 25.07
C TYR A 480 33.36 3.73 25.86
N LEU A 481 32.37 3.17 25.17
CA LEU A 481 31.15 2.65 25.78
C LEU A 481 31.37 1.37 26.59
N GLU A 482 32.38 0.55 26.26
CA GLU A 482 32.75 -0.64 27.04
C GLU A 482 32.99 -0.30 28.51
N ASN A 483 33.62 0.85 28.76
CA ASN A 483 33.93 1.33 30.11
C ASN A 483 32.91 2.35 30.65
N ASN A 484 32.02 2.86 29.80
CA ASN A 484 31.08 3.94 30.12
C ASN A 484 29.66 3.64 29.62
N LEU A 485 29.18 2.41 29.83
CA LEU A 485 27.92 1.93 29.26
C LEU A 485 26.71 2.81 29.62
N SER A 486 26.74 3.54 30.74
CA SER A 486 25.69 4.49 31.11
C SER A 486 25.51 5.64 30.12
N GLU A 487 26.52 5.96 29.31
CA GLU A 487 26.45 6.96 28.23
C GLU A 487 25.77 6.44 26.97
N ALA A 488 25.59 5.11 26.84
CA ALA A 488 24.88 4.51 25.72
C ALA A 488 23.43 5.03 25.61
N LYS A 489 22.80 5.39 26.73
CA LYS A 489 21.44 5.99 26.75
C LYS A 489 21.39 7.39 26.10
N SER A 490 22.54 8.05 25.98
CA SER A 490 22.62 9.38 25.40
C SER A 490 22.50 9.28 23.87
N LEU A 491 23.05 8.23 23.24
CA LEU A 491 22.99 8.01 21.80
C LEU A 491 21.59 7.61 21.32
N ILE A 492 21.25 8.00 20.09
CA ILE A 492 20.13 7.41 19.36
C ILE A 492 20.68 6.16 18.67
N TRP A 493 20.34 4.98 19.18
CA TRP A 493 20.69 3.73 18.51
C TRP A 493 19.83 3.54 17.28
N THR A 494 20.40 3.11 16.16
CA THR A 494 19.67 2.89 14.91
C THR A 494 19.74 1.45 14.46
N LEU A 495 18.62 0.92 13.96
CA LEU A 495 18.61 -0.28 13.13
C LEU A 495 18.58 0.15 11.67
N ASN A 496 19.53 -0.35 10.89
CA ASN A 496 19.75 0.04 9.51
C ASN A 496 19.57 -1.15 8.56
N ILE A 497 19.02 -0.89 7.39
CA ILE A 497 19.09 -1.80 6.24
C ILE A 497 19.85 -1.07 5.14
N GLU A 498 20.97 -1.63 4.70
CA GLU A 498 21.85 -1.02 3.68
C GLU A 498 22.15 0.46 3.97
N MET A 499 22.59 0.74 5.20
CA MET A 499 22.90 2.09 5.71
C MET A 499 21.70 3.04 5.86
N THR A 500 20.48 2.60 5.55
CA THR A 500 19.26 3.40 5.75
C THR A 500 18.68 3.13 7.14
N PRO A 501 18.62 4.13 8.04
CA PRO A 501 17.96 3.98 9.33
C PRO A 501 16.46 3.74 9.14
N ILE A 502 15.97 2.61 9.64
CA ILE A 502 14.55 2.23 9.58
C ILE A 502 13.84 2.37 10.93
N TYR A 503 14.59 2.28 12.03
CA TYR A 503 14.12 2.49 13.40
C TYR A 503 15.18 3.15 14.25
N ALA A 504 14.74 4.00 15.19
CA ALA A 504 15.51 4.31 16.38
C ALA A 504 15.18 3.30 17.48
N ILE A 505 16.18 2.81 18.19
CA ILE A 505 16.04 1.77 19.20
C ILE A 505 16.04 2.42 20.58
N GLU A 506 15.00 2.15 21.37
CA GLU A 506 14.89 2.64 22.73
C GLU A 506 14.76 1.46 23.71
N PRO A 507 15.82 1.15 24.46
CA PRO A 507 15.76 0.22 25.58
C PRO A 507 14.87 0.77 26.70
N VAL A 508 13.86 0.02 27.13
CA VAL A 508 12.90 0.42 28.16
C VAL A 508 12.67 -0.67 29.20
N GLY A 509 12.18 -0.26 30.37
CA GLY A 509 11.83 -1.18 31.46
C GLY A 509 13.04 -1.69 32.25
N ALA A 510 12.82 -2.75 33.04
CA ALA A 510 13.80 -3.25 34.00
C ALA A 510 15.08 -3.81 33.37
N PHE A 511 15.04 -4.19 32.09
CA PHE A 511 16.16 -4.81 31.37
C PHE A 511 16.93 -3.82 30.48
N GLY A 512 16.74 -2.51 30.66
CA GLY A 512 17.33 -1.49 29.79
C GLY A 512 18.86 -1.53 29.77
N ALA A 513 19.50 -1.81 30.90
CA ALA A 513 20.96 -1.90 30.99
C ALA A 513 21.51 -3.11 30.21
N GLU A 514 20.88 -4.27 30.38
CA GLU A 514 21.23 -5.51 29.67
C GLU A 514 21.01 -5.35 28.15
N ILE A 515 19.97 -4.63 27.73
CA ILE A 515 19.74 -4.35 26.31
C ILE A 515 20.83 -3.43 25.76
N HIS A 516 21.24 -2.39 26.50
CA HIS A 516 22.37 -1.54 26.07
C HIS A 516 23.68 -2.34 25.97
N GLU A 517 23.92 -3.28 26.87
CA GLU A 517 25.07 -4.20 26.80
C GLU A 517 25.01 -5.05 25.53
N VAL A 518 23.86 -5.67 25.22
CA VAL A 518 23.68 -6.46 23.98
C VAL A 518 23.87 -5.60 22.73
N ILE A 519 23.35 -4.37 22.71
CA ILE A 519 23.51 -3.45 21.58
C ILE A 519 24.98 -3.06 21.40
N GLN A 520 25.69 -2.74 22.49
CA GLN A 520 27.12 -2.41 22.45
C GLN A 520 27.95 -3.61 21.96
N TYR A 521 27.66 -4.81 22.47
CA TYR A 521 28.32 -6.06 22.04
C TYR A 521 28.09 -6.33 20.55
N MET A 522 26.86 -6.17 20.06
CA MET A 522 26.54 -6.35 18.64
C MET A 522 27.21 -5.31 17.74
N LEU A 523 27.26 -4.04 18.15
CA LEU A 523 27.98 -3.01 17.41
C LEU A 523 29.49 -3.30 17.39
N ALA A 524 30.06 -3.74 18.51
CA ALA A 524 31.46 -4.16 18.58
C ALA A 524 31.77 -5.29 17.59
N GLY A 525 30.93 -6.34 17.59
CA GLY A 525 31.06 -7.47 16.67
C GLY A 525 31.00 -7.05 15.19
N GLN A 526 30.19 -6.05 14.83
CA GLN A 526 30.13 -5.53 13.47
C GLN A 526 31.40 -4.82 12.99
N LEU A 527 32.26 -4.38 13.92
CA LEU A 527 33.50 -3.66 13.61
C LEU A 527 34.72 -4.56 13.57
N LEU A 528 34.59 -5.82 13.99
CA LEU A 528 35.66 -6.80 13.93
C LEU A 528 35.96 -7.21 12.48
N PRO A 529 37.20 -7.65 12.19
CA PRO A 529 37.52 -8.29 10.92
C PRO A 529 36.64 -9.53 10.64
N GLU A 530 36.31 -9.79 9.38
CA GLU A 530 35.42 -10.90 8.99
C GLU A 530 35.96 -12.29 9.40
N ASP A 531 37.27 -12.44 9.58
CA ASP A 531 37.90 -13.67 10.04
C ASP A 531 37.81 -13.89 11.56
N ASN A 532 37.48 -12.85 12.33
CA ASN A 532 37.34 -12.93 13.79
C ASN A 532 36.10 -13.75 14.22
N GLU A 533 36.24 -14.63 15.23
CA GLU A 533 35.15 -15.50 15.71
C GLU A 533 33.92 -14.73 16.21
N ASP A 534 34.12 -13.56 16.82
CA ASP A 534 33.07 -12.70 17.36
C ASP A 534 32.48 -11.71 16.33
N TYR A 535 32.89 -11.80 15.05
CA TYR A 535 32.37 -10.93 14.00
C TYR A 535 30.85 -11.11 13.83
N ILE A 536 30.11 -10.01 13.84
CA ILE A 536 28.66 -10.01 13.66
C ILE A 536 28.34 -9.29 12.37
N GLU A 537 27.73 -10.01 11.44
CA GLU A 537 27.41 -9.49 10.12
C GLU A 537 25.95 -9.01 10.04
N ARG A 538 25.04 -9.69 10.76
CA ARG A 538 23.59 -9.47 10.70
C ARG A 538 22.99 -9.59 12.10
N ILE A 539 21.95 -8.81 12.37
CA ILE A 539 21.19 -8.91 13.62
C ILE A 539 19.67 -9.07 13.40
N SER A 540 18.98 -9.61 14.41
CA SER A 540 17.52 -9.53 14.54
C SER A 540 17.09 -8.76 15.76
N LEU A 541 15.99 -8.03 15.63
CA LEU A 541 15.51 -7.12 16.66
C LEU A 541 13.98 -7.21 16.82
N PRO A 542 13.49 -7.91 17.86
CA PRO A 542 12.08 -7.88 18.25
C PRO A 542 11.79 -6.64 19.11
N GLY A 543 10.73 -5.90 18.80
CA GLY A 543 10.37 -4.69 19.56
C GLY A 543 8.91 -4.29 19.43
N LEU A 544 8.56 -3.19 20.10
CA LEU A 544 7.24 -2.58 20.11
C LEU A 544 7.30 -1.21 19.45
N MET A 545 6.50 -1.03 18.41
CA MET A 545 6.28 0.25 17.77
C MET A 545 5.42 1.15 18.64
N THR A 546 5.83 2.41 18.74
CA THR A 546 5.04 3.50 19.31
C THR A 546 4.75 4.54 18.24
N ASP A 547 3.88 5.49 18.56
CA ASP A 547 3.68 6.69 17.74
C ASP A 547 4.81 7.72 17.92
N GLU A 548 5.84 7.39 18.71
CA GLU A 548 6.98 8.27 18.92
C GLU A 548 7.95 8.17 17.74
N THR A 549 8.45 9.32 17.32
CA THR A 549 9.47 9.44 16.28
C THR A 549 10.65 10.25 16.81
N VAL A 550 11.84 10.01 16.28
CA VAL A 550 13.02 10.83 16.55
C VAL A 550 13.59 11.39 15.27
N ARG A 551 14.02 12.66 15.32
CA ARG A 551 14.77 13.30 14.25
C ARG A 551 16.26 13.00 14.44
N LEU A 552 16.87 12.38 13.44
CA LEU A 552 18.30 12.09 13.38
C LEU A 552 19.10 13.36 13.05
N PHE A 553 20.42 13.30 13.22
CA PHE A 553 21.33 14.41 12.90
C PHE A 553 21.24 14.84 11.42
N SER A 554 20.88 13.91 10.52
CA SER A 554 20.62 14.20 9.10
C SER A 554 19.34 15.00 8.82
N GLY A 555 18.47 15.15 9.83
CA GLY A 555 17.11 15.68 9.67
C GLY A 555 16.06 14.61 9.34
N GLN A 556 16.47 13.38 9.00
CA GLN A 556 15.56 12.26 8.78
C GLN A 556 14.77 11.94 10.05
N VAL A 557 13.46 11.75 9.92
CA VAL A 557 12.58 11.35 11.03
C VAL A 557 12.32 9.84 10.94
N VAL A 558 12.62 9.11 12.01
CA VAL A 558 12.44 7.65 12.08
C VAL A 558 11.60 7.25 13.29
N PRO A 559 10.78 6.19 13.18
CA PRO A 559 9.94 5.74 14.29
C PRO A 559 10.77 5.05 15.39
N VAL A 560 10.32 5.16 16.64
CA VAL A 560 11.00 4.63 17.83
C VAL A 560 10.50 3.22 18.16
N LEU A 561 11.42 2.26 18.12
CA LEU A 561 11.21 0.87 18.47
C LEU A 561 11.61 0.60 19.92
N LYS A 562 10.62 0.41 20.79
CA LYS A 562 10.84 0.09 22.21
C LYS A 562 11.20 -1.36 22.41
N ILE A 563 12.31 -1.62 23.08
CA ILE A 563 12.79 -2.96 23.42
C ILE A 563 12.81 -3.10 24.93
N ASN A 564 12.14 -4.12 25.47
CA ASN A 564 12.10 -4.34 26.92
C ASN A 564 12.70 -5.68 27.36
N SER A 565 13.27 -6.45 26.44
CA SER A 565 13.94 -7.71 26.75
C SER A 565 14.99 -8.01 25.69
N PRO A 566 16.14 -8.62 26.07
CA PRO A 566 17.13 -9.10 25.11
C PRO A 566 16.69 -10.36 24.35
N ARG A 567 15.56 -10.99 24.72
CA ARG A 567 15.10 -12.24 24.09
C ARG A 567 14.77 -12.04 22.61
N GLY A 568 15.38 -12.86 21.77
CA GLY A 568 15.20 -12.81 20.31
C GLY A 568 16.09 -11.79 19.61
N MET A 569 16.94 -11.08 20.37
CA MET A 569 18.07 -10.35 19.82
C MET A 569 19.18 -11.35 19.50
N TYR A 570 19.49 -11.51 18.23
CA TYR A 570 20.53 -12.43 17.76
C TYR A 570 21.50 -11.68 16.85
N GLY A 571 22.77 -12.06 16.89
CA GLY A 571 23.80 -11.65 15.95
C GLY A 571 24.37 -12.88 15.27
N TRP A 572 24.58 -12.83 13.96
CA TRP A 572 25.08 -13.97 13.18
C TRP A 572 26.32 -13.61 12.37
N LYS A 573 27.19 -14.61 12.25
CA LYS A 573 28.28 -14.68 11.28
C LYS A 573 27.94 -15.74 10.24
N VAL A 574 27.79 -15.34 8.97
CA VAL A 574 27.44 -16.29 7.90
C VAL A 574 28.44 -17.44 7.82
N ASN A 575 29.75 -17.15 7.90
CA ASN A 575 30.78 -18.18 7.84
C ASN A 575 30.67 -19.21 8.97
N THR A 576 30.39 -18.82 10.21
CA THR A 576 30.22 -19.76 11.33
C THR A 576 29.01 -20.68 11.13
N LEU A 577 27.92 -20.15 10.56
CA LEU A 577 26.74 -20.96 10.22
C LEU A 577 27.06 -21.96 9.10
N VAL A 578 27.83 -21.55 8.10
CA VAL A 578 28.27 -22.44 7.01
C VAL A 578 29.18 -23.54 7.54
N GLU A 579 30.17 -23.24 8.39
CA GLU A 579 31.03 -24.27 8.98
C GLU A 579 30.23 -25.28 9.83
N SER A 580 29.26 -24.78 10.60
CA SER A 580 28.36 -25.64 11.40
C SER A 580 27.48 -26.56 10.54
N ALA A 581 27.10 -26.10 9.35
CA ALA A 581 26.38 -26.88 8.36
C ALA A 581 27.26 -27.92 7.66
N LEU A 582 28.49 -27.54 7.30
CA LEU A 582 29.46 -28.45 6.67
C LEU A 582 29.81 -29.65 7.55
N GLN A 583 29.93 -29.45 8.86
CA GLN A 583 30.17 -30.55 9.81
C GLN A 583 29.11 -31.65 9.76
N VAL A 584 27.85 -31.32 9.44
CA VAL A 584 26.75 -32.30 9.31
C VAL A 584 26.87 -33.08 8.00
N VAL A 585 27.20 -32.39 6.90
CA VAL A 585 27.30 -33.00 5.56
C VAL A 585 28.57 -33.86 5.39
N ALA A 586 29.66 -33.48 6.06
CA ALA A 586 30.95 -34.17 5.98
C ALA A 586 30.91 -35.63 6.50
N GLY A 587 29.88 -36.01 7.26
CA GLY A 587 29.67 -37.38 7.72
C GLY A 587 29.26 -38.37 6.61
N GLU A 588 28.82 -37.89 5.44
CA GLU A 588 28.14 -38.73 4.44
C GLU A 588 28.83 -38.81 3.07
N ARG A 589 29.84 -37.98 2.74
CA ARG A 589 30.48 -37.97 1.41
C ARG A 589 31.98 -37.63 1.43
N GLU A 590 32.74 -38.18 0.46
CA GLU A 590 34.17 -37.90 0.28
C GLU A 590 34.46 -36.43 -0.06
N THR A 591 35.64 -35.99 0.37
CA THR A 591 36.14 -34.63 0.60
C THR A 591 36.33 -33.73 -0.63
N THR A 592 35.85 -34.09 -1.82
CA THR A 592 36.16 -33.35 -3.06
C THR A 592 35.26 -32.14 -3.34
N ASP A 593 34.12 -31.99 -2.65
CA ASP A 593 33.13 -30.93 -2.90
C ASP A 593 32.96 -29.89 -1.77
N GLU A 594 33.74 -29.94 -0.69
CA GLU A 594 33.53 -29.07 0.50
C GLU A 594 33.54 -27.57 0.15
N ALA A 595 34.46 -27.13 -0.72
CA ALA A 595 34.54 -25.74 -1.15
C ALA A 595 33.30 -25.30 -1.97
N ILE A 596 32.74 -26.20 -2.76
CA ILE A 596 31.52 -25.95 -3.56
C ILE A 596 30.33 -25.86 -2.61
N VAL A 597 30.18 -26.83 -1.70
CA VAL A 597 29.08 -26.83 -0.70
C VAL A 597 29.16 -25.59 0.19
N ARG A 598 30.36 -25.19 0.64
CA ARG A 598 30.60 -23.95 1.39
C ARG A 598 30.06 -22.74 0.63
N ARG A 599 30.43 -22.61 -0.66
CA ARG A 599 29.99 -21.50 -1.51
C ARG A 599 28.46 -21.49 -1.70
N CYS A 600 27.87 -22.66 -1.94
CA CYS A 600 26.43 -22.79 -2.15
C CYS A 600 25.63 -22.48 -0.86
N LEU A 601 26.11 -22.93 0.30
CA LEU A 601 25.50 -22.59 1.60
C LEU A 601 25.60 -21.09 1.89
N ALA A 602 26.76 -20.48 1.68
CA ALA A 602 26.94 -19.04 1.86
C ALA A 602 26.03 -18.24 0.91
N SER A 603 25.94 -18.66 -0.36
CA SER A 603 25.06 -18.04 -1.34
C SER A 603 23.59 -18.17 -0.96
N PHE A 604 23.16 -19.36 -0.49
CA PHE A 604 21.82 -19.60 0.02
C PHE A 604 21.48 -18.69 1.20
N LEU A 605 22.33 -18.66 2.24
CA LEU A 605 22.10 -17.85 3.44
C LEU A 605 22.04 -16.36 3.12
N ASN A 606 22.91 -15.88 2.24
CA ASN A 606 22.84 -14.51 1.75
C ASN A 606 21.53 -14.28 1.01
N ARG A 607 21.20 -15.12 0.03
CA ARG A 607 19.97 -14.95 -0.75
C ARG A 607 18.71 -14.93 0.14
N VAL A 608 18.61 -15.85 1.11
CA VAL A 608 17.50 -15.86 2.07
C VAL A 608 17.44 -14.56 2.86
N TYR A 609 18.57 -14.03 3.32
CA TYR A 609 18.60 -12.75 4.03
C TYR A 609 18.13 -11.59 3.15
N TYR A 610 18.71 -11.44 1.96
CA TYR A 610 18.39 -10.33 1.06
C TYR A 610 16.95 -10.45 0.55
N ASP A 611 16.48 -11.62 0.15
CA ASP A 611 15.13 -11.81 -0.40
C ASP A 611 14.04 -11.61 0.66
N LEU A 612 14.29 -12.02 1.91
CA LEU A 612 13.27 -11.97 2.96
C LEU A 612 13.26 -10.69 3.79
N ARG A 613 14.41 -10.00 3.94
CA ARG A 613 14.48 -8.84 4.84
C ARG A 613 13.52 -7.73 4.38
N ASN A 614 12.82 -7.16 5.35
CA ASN A 614 11.88 -6.07 5.17
C ASN A 614 11.72 -5.30 6.49
N VAL A 615 10.82 -4.31 6.52
CA VAL A 615 10.62 -3.44 7.69
C VAL A 615 10.05 -4.16 8.92
N GLY A 616 9.44 -5.33 8.75
CA GLY A 616 9.10 -6.21 9.86
C GLY A 616 7.94 -5.77 10.74
N GLN A 617 6.97 -5.00 10.21
CA GLN A 617 5.88 -4.45 11.04
C GLN A 617 4.58 -5.22 10.92
N ILE A 618 4.17 -5.52 9.68
CA ILE A 618 2.95 -6.27 9.43
C ILE A 618 3.19 -7.75 9.68
N ALA A 619 2.14 -8.52 9.95
CA ALA A 619 2.31 -9.92 10.38
C ALA A 619 3.09 -10.77 9.35
N ARG A 620 2.79 -10.57 8.06
CA ARG A 620 3.51 -11.21 6.96
C ARG A 620 5.00 -10.88 6.95
N ASP A 621 5.33 -9.60 7.11
CA ASP A 621 6.69 -9.06 7.12
C ASP A 621 7.49 -9.60 8.30
N ARG A 622 6.88 -9.66 9.50
CA ARG A 622 7.46 -10.31 10.68
C ARG A 622 7.74 -11.79 10.40
N ALA A 623 6.83 -12.48 9.72
CA ALA A 623 7.01 -13.90 9.40
C ALA A 623 8.14 -14.11 8.39
N LEU A 624 8.27 -13.26 7.37
CA LEU A 624 9.38 -13.26 6.42
C LEU A 624 10.72 -13.01 7.11
N ASN A 625 10.82 -11.95 7.92
CA ASN A 625 12.04 -11.65 8.67
C ASN A 625 12.41 -12.77 9.64
N PHE A 626 11.42 -13.33 10.36
CA PHE A 626 11.67 -14.46 11.26
C PHE A 626 12.00 -15.75 10.50
N ALA A 627 11.51 -15.94 9.27
CA ALA A 627 11.90 -17.07 8.45
C ALA A 627 13.39 -17.01 8.06
N ALA A 628 13.95 -15.82 7.82
CA ALA A 628 15.39 -15.68 7.62
C ALA A 628 16.18 -16.05 8.89
N THR A 629 15.71 -15.59 10.06
CA THR A 629 16.26 -16.02 11.35
C THR A 629 16.20 -17.54 11.53
N ASN A 630 15.08 -18.16 11.21
CA ASN A 630 14.94 -19.61 11.25
C ASN A 630 15.88 -20.31 10.26
N ALA A 631 16.08 -19.77 9.05
CA ALA A 631 17.00 -20.34 8.08
C ALA A 631 18.45 -20.31 8.61
N PHE A 632 18.84 -19.24 9.32
CA PHE A 632 20.11 -19.16 10.02
C PHE A 632 20.21 -20.18 11.16
N GLN A 633 19.20 -20.27 12.01
CA GLN A 633 19.19 -21.19 13.16
C GLN A 633 19.09 -22.67 12.75
N ALA A 634 18.45 -22.96 11.62
CA ALA A 634 18.17 -24.31 11.14
C ALA A 634 18.92 -24.63 9.83
N VAL A 635 20.09 -24.00 9.60
CA VAL A 635 20.90 -24.16 8.37
C VAL A 635 21.18 -25.63 8.03
N GLN A 636 21.34 -26.48 9.07
CA GLN A 636 21.57 -27.92 8.93
C GLN A 636 20.42 -28.62 8.17
N THR A 637 19.18 -28.14 8.31
CA THR A 637 17.99 -28.67 7.62
C THR A 637 18.08 -28.56 6.09
N PHE A 638 18.78 -27.54 5.60
CA PHE A 638 18.95 -27.26 4.16
C PHE A 638 20.21 -27.88 3.59
N SER A 639 21.12 -28.33 4.45
CA SER A 639 22.49 -28.62 4.07
C SER A 639 22.59 -29.80 3.11
N GLU A 640 21.76 -30.83 3.28
CA GLU A 640 21.66 -31.94 2.34
C GLU A 640 21.20 -31.49 0.94
N ALA A 641 20.17 -30.64 0.85
CA ALA A 641 19.62 -30.17 -0.42
C ALA A 641 20.64 -29.31 -1.18
N VAL A 642 21.33 -28.42 -0.45
CA VAL A 642 22.39 -27.59 -1.02
C VAL A 642 23.61 -28.44 -1.40
N ALA A 643 23.95 -29.47 -0.62
CA ALA A 643 25.07 -30.37 -0.89
C ALA A 643 24.87 -31.28 -2.12
N ILE A 644 23.64 -31.51 -2.55
CA ILE A 644 23.33 -32.23 -3.80
C ILE A 644 23.18 -31.29 -5.01
N GLY A 645 23.64 -30.04 -4.89
CA GLY A 645 23.66 -29.05 -5.96
C GLY A 645 22.35 -28.28 -6.16
N MET A 646 21.38 -28.36 -5.24
CA MET A 646 20.14 -27.62 -5.39
C MET A 646 20.28 -26.17 -4.96
N GLU A 647 19.61 -25.28 -5.68
CA GLU A 647 19.58 -23.85 -5.42
C GLU A 647 18.17 -23.39 -5.03
N LEU A 648 18.07 -22.27 -4.32
CA LEU A 648 16.78 -21.67 -3.98
C LEU A 648 16.09 -21.19 -5.27
N HIS A 649 14.89 -21.69 -5.53
CA HIS A 649 14.06 -21.33 -6.67
C HIS A 649 13.13 -20.16 -6.33
N SER A 650 12.28 -20.34 -5.31
CA SER A 650 11.26 -19.37 -4.92
C SER A 650 10.94 -19.46 -3.43
N ILE A 651 10.34 -18.38 -2.91
CA ILE A 651 9.89 -18.26 -1.53
C ILE A 651 8.41 -17.91 -1.57
N ASP A 652 7.55 -18.80 -1.09
CA ASP A 652 6.12 -18.55 -1.01
C ASP A 652 5.71 -18.34 0.44
N VAL A 653 4.86 -17.34 0.71
CA VAL A 653 4.35 -17.05 2.05
C VAL A 653 2.85 -16.91 2.02
N GLU A 654 2.18 -17.73 2.83
CA GLU A 654 0.72 -17.77 2.92
C GLU A 654 0.29 -17.82 4.38
N LYS A 655 -0.94 -17.38 4.67
CA LYS A 655 -1.50 -17.51 6.01
C LYS A 655 -1.72 -18.97 6.33
N SER A 656 -1.21 -19.43 7.48
CA SER A 656 -1.28 -20.85 7.83
C SER A 656 -2.69 -21.25 8.25
N PRO A 657 -3.24 -22.36 7.74
CA PRO A 657 -4.47 -22.94 8.27
C PRO A 657 -4.24 -23.65 9.61
N PHE A 658 -2.97 -23.87 10.01
CA PHE A 658 -2.58 -24.62 11.21
C PHE A 658 -2.33 -23.70 12.41
N CYS A 659 -3.28 -22.81 12.68
CA CYS A 659 -3.20 -21.85 13.78
C CYS A 659 -4.17 -22.17 14.91
N ARG A 660 -3.73 -21.93 16.15
CA ARG A 660 -4.66 -21.83 17.28
C ARG A 660 -5.47 -20.54 17.15
N TYR A 661 -6.67 -20.53 17.71
CA TYR A 661 -7.47 -19.33 17.77
C TYR A 661 -6.72 -18.23 18.55
N GLY A 662 -6.62 -17.03 17.96
CA GLY A 662 -5.84 -15.91 18.53
C GLY A 662 -4.36 -15.87 18.15
N SER A 663 -3.84 -16.86 17.41
CA SER A 663 -2.50 -16.82 16.82
C SER A 663 -2.50 -16.12 15.45
N GLU A 664 -1.33 -15.64 15.04
CA GLU A 664 -1.10 -15.07 13.72
C GLU A 664 -0.01 -15.87 13.02
N CYS A 665 -0.36 -17.04 12.45
CA CYS A 665 0.63 -17.90 11.82
C CYS A 665 0.64 -17.87 10.29
N TRP A 666 1.85 -18.04 9.78
CA TRP A 666 2.20 -17.98 8.37
C TRP A 666 3.02 -19.21 8.00
N ASP A 667 2.66 -19.84 6.89
CA ASP A 667 3.46 -20.89 6.27
C ASP A 667 4.45 -20.24 5.29
N VAL A 668 5.74 -20.41 5.53
CA VAL A 668 6.83 -19.94 4.67
C VAL A 668 7.46 -21.15 3.99
N LYS A 669 7.38 -21.21 2.65
CA LYS A 669 7.84 -22.32 1.82
C LYS A 669 9.07 -21.89 1.03
N LEU A 670 10.21 -22.53 1.28
CA LEU A 670 11.43 -22.40 0.49
C LEU A 670 11.47 -23.54 -0.53
N LYS A 671 11.35 -23.23 -1.81
CA LYS A 671 11.43 -24.21 -2.89
C LYS A 671 12.83 -24.22 -3.47
N PHE A 672 13.41 -25.40 -3.61
CA PHE A 672 14.73 -25.63 -4.20
C PHE A 672 14.60 -26.42 -5.48
N PHE A 673 15.46 -26.13 -6.45
CA PHE A 673 15.53 -26.84 -7.74
C PHE A 673 16.96 -27.22 -8.07
N ASP A 674 17.13 -28.19 -8.96
CA ASP A 674 18.43 -28.60 -9.49
C ASP A 674 18.66 -27.89 -10.82
N PRO A 675 19.63 -26.96 -10.91
CA PRO A 675 19.89 -26.20 -12.12
C PRO A 675 20.47 -27.05 -13.26
N ASP A 676 21.15 -28.14 -12.93
CA ASP A 676 21.80 -29.03 -13.90
C ASP A 676 20.85 -30.12 -14.42
N ASN A 677 19.77 -30.39 -13.68
CA ASN A 677 18.78 -31.40 -14.04
C ASN A 677 17.34 -30.94 -13.79
N SER A 678 16.73 -30.34 -14.81
CA SER A 678 15.33 -29.88 -14.78
C SER A 678 14.29 -31.00 -14.61
N LEU A 679 14.66 -32.27 -14.81
CA LEU A 679 13.78 -33.42 -14.57
C LEU A 679 13.78 -33.86 -13.10
N ARG A 680 14.70 -33.35 -12.28
CA ARG A 680 14.75 -33.67 -10.86
C ARG A 680 13.63 -32.92 -10.13
N ALA A 681 12.92 -33.64 -9.27
CA ALA A 681 11.86 -33.05 -8.47
C ALA A 681 12.40 -31.92 -7.58
N LYS A 682 11.65 -30.81 -7.53
CA LYS A 682 11.94 -29.68 -6.64
C LYS A 682 11.77 -30.15 -5.18
N ARG A 683 12.59 -29.62 -4.27
CA ARG A 683 12.48 -29.89 -2.83
C ARG A 683 11.87 -28.69 -2.15
N VAL A 684 10.79 -28.89 -1.39
CA VAL A 684 10.12 -27.82 -0.66
C VAL A 684 10.39 -28.00 0.82
N PHE A 685 10.76 -26.92 1.51
CA PHE A 685 10.84 -26.84 2.96
C PHE A 685 9.82 -25.83 3.46
N ARG A 686 9.04 -26.19 4.47
CA ARG A 686 8.01 -25.33 5.05
C ARG A 686 8.22 -25.11 6.53
N PHE A 687 8.25 -23.84 6.91
CA PHE A 687 8.11 -23.36 8.28
C PHE A 687 6.68 -22.91 8.53
N THR A 688 6.13 -23.22 9.69
CA THR A 688 4.93 -22.53 10.19
C THR A 688 5.40 -21.62 11.32
N ILE A 689 5.18 -20.32 11.17
CA ILE A 689 5.70 -19.29 12.09
C ILE A 689 4.52 -18.55 12.71
N ASP A 690 4.43 -18.50 14.04
CA ASP A 690 3.47 -17.66 14.76
C ASP A 690 4.13 -16.33 15.14
N VAL A 691 3.54 -15.24 14.64
CA VAL A 691 4.00 -13.86 14.88
C VAL A 691 3.06 -13.08 15.80
N SER A 692 2.18 -13.76 16.54
CA SER A 692 1.24 -13.12 17.48
C SER A 692 1.92 -12.51 18.71
N ASP A 693 3.18 -12.86 18.98
CA ASP A 693 3.98 -12.34 20.09
C ASP A 693 5.21 -11.60 19.55
N ARG A 694 5.80 -10.73 20.38
CA ARG A 694 6.96 -9.90 20.04
C ARG A 694 8.16 -10.72 19.61
N THR A 695 8.39 -11.85 20.26
CA THR A 695 9.38 -12.83 19.84
C THR A 695 8.63 -13.94 19.11
N PRO A 696 8.65 -13.97 17.76
CA PRO A 696 7.95 -14.99 17.02
C PRO A 696 8.48 -16.39 17.34
N VAL A 697 7.67 -17.40 17.03
CA VAL A 697 8.01 -18.81 17.30
C VAL A 697 7.71 -19.69 16.11
N THR A 698 8.53 -20.72 15.92
CA THR A 698 8.27 -21.78 14.94
C THR A 698 7.33 -22.81 15.54
N LEU A 699 6.27 -23.16 14.82
CA LEU A 699 5.30 -24.16 15.22
C LEU A 699 5.67 -25.52 14.61
N GLY A 700 6.13 -26.43 15.46
CA GLY A 700 6.52 -27.78 15.07
C GLY A 700 7.84 -27.83 14.32
N GLU A 701 8.13 -29.00 13.74
CA GLU A 701 9.35 -29.23 12.95
C GLU A 701 9.20 -28.74 11.51
N VAL A 702 10.32 -28.35 10.90
CA VAL A 702 10.38 -28.02 9.48
C VAL A 702 9.92 -29.23 8.66
N ARG A 703 8.92 -29.03 7.82
CA ARG A 703 8.42 -30.08 6.92
C ARG A 703 9.16 -30.00 5.60
N SER A 704 9.55 -31.14 5.04
CA SER A 704 10.12 -31.20 3.70
C SER A 704 9.51 -32.29 2.84
N TRP A 705 9.32 -32.02 1.56
CA TRP A 705 8.80 -32.98 0.58
C TRP A 705 9.29 -32.66 -0.83
N ALA A 706 9.20 -33.63 -1.73
CA ALA A 706 9.51 -33.43 -3.15
C ALA A 706 8.23 -33.07 -3.93
N VAL A 707 8.36 -32.20 -4.93
CA VAL A 707 7.29 -31.79 -5.83
C VAL A 707 7.79 -31.95 -7.27
N SER A 708 7.09 -32.77 -8.05
CA SER A 708 7.22 -32.81 -9.52
C SER A 708 6.27 -31.76 -10.10
N GLU A 709 6.75 -30.96 -11.04
CA GLU A 709 5.86 -30.16 -11.90
C GLU A 709 5.09 -31.03 -12.89
#